data_AF-A0A7X5D452-F1
#
_entry.id   AF-A0A7X5D452-F1
#
_cell.length_a   1.000
_cell.length_b   1.000
_cell.length_c   1.000
_cell.angle_alpha   90.00
_cell.angle_beta   90.00
_cell.angle_gamma   90.00
#
_symmetry.space_group_name_H-M   'P 1'
#
loop_
_entity.id
_entity.type
_entity.pdbx_description
1 polymer ?
#
loop_
_entity_poly.entity_id
_entity_poly.type
_entity_poly.pdbx_seq_one_letter_code
_entity_poly.pdbx_strand_id
1 'polypeptide(L)'
;MGLILCVSRTARAGQEHEIDYMVFFVDAEDHATKIFNTQRGRVLDGTALFVSFPERMIGSDGHIWNSREPSPQEFLVTQDGIHKYYVEYEQGEPAEEKPDPENAQRERLERWMKKAWEAECAIMGRNPQENRNPALLVENTAENDTRLRNLVSAVQDTGWHYFFLIGKDYIPDTLRIGTDFDAVYSAVREDSFTLDGCRYEVCRVGVRRRWDPDMCAHRWERTSQIPGGCMEYGEESWRCKKCEAQEKTFLPAAGHLDGDRDSLCDRCGSRAFSQEAGSRIDTILDTGEKELPLSFTCIDEDYQGTGNMLYLADEALPVERLGLKQELFESADYNGSFVRQYLNLGFANGISLSGKLLSVRRADGDGVGDLALLLSEEEVLHYQLMGRIAPAGRRWMLRTAAGDVNGMRIVDPDGSIGTSPVSGLGASGCGIRPAVLLEAPKTQEEAETRRWERGDVQMRRIGKETYRFRCVDEDYSDARDTHKSAALFLCDQVIRSDTDRTETSVKPLQFGKNNNYKDSYIRAWLNENSQGSDFQLQTAYIGINTAYTGASGEGELDQLSEHSFTGHAIGFQLMRDRMFCLSLEEALRYREALWSFGGKGSDGFKGQISPYSKGYYLRTPFHSEDASGNFLYTNRIYAVDLEMGNIHPADTDSETYGIRPAFTLPQG
;
A
#
# COMPACT_ATOMS: atom_id res chain seq x y z
N MET A 1 -51.47 -31.13 11.30
CA MET A 1 -50.71 -31.91 10.29
C MET A 1 -51.50 -33.18 10.00
N GLY A 2 -51.81 -33.47 8.73
CA GLY A 2 -52.49 -34.72 8.36
C GLY A 2 -51.48 -35.86 8.26
N LEU A 3 -51.78 -37.00 8.88
CA LEU A 3 -51.03 -38.25 8.72
C LEU A 3 -51.18 -38.76 7.29
N ILE A 4 -50.08 -39.27 6.72
CA ILE A 4 -50.05 -39.86 5.39
C ILE A 4 -50.09 -41.38 5.56
N LEU A 5 -51.08 -42.03 4.94
CA LEU A 5 -51.19 -43.48 4.92
C LEU A 5 -50.67 -43.99 3.58
N CYS A 6 -49.62 -44.83 3.61
CA CYS A 6 -49.03 -45.41 2.41
C CYS A 6 -49.48 -46.86 2.28
N VAL A 7 -50.23 -47.16 1.22
CA VAL A 7 -50.66 -48.52 0.89
C VAL A 7 -49.67 -49.12 -0.11
N SER A 8 -48.99 -50.20 0.25
CA SER A 8 -48.12 -50.93 -0.68
C SER A 8 -48.91 -52.07 -1.34
N ARG A 9 -48.87 -52.14 -2.68
CA ARG A 9 -49.58 -53.17 -3.45
C ARG A 9 -48.81 -54.49 -3.42
N THR A 10 -49.33 -55.49 -2.71
CA THR A 10 -48.95 -56.91 -2.90
C THR A 10 -50.19 -57.71 -3.31
N ALA A 11 -50.52 -57.69 -4.61
CA ALA A 11 -51.60 -58.49 -5.17
C ALA A 11 -51.12 -59.91 -5.52
N ARG A 12 -51.84 -60.93 -5.05
CA ARG A 12 -51.91 -62.24 -5.71
C ARG A 12 -53.27 -62.34 -6.41
N ALA A 13 -53.25 -62.69 -7.69
CA ALA A 13 -54.42 -62.63 -8.58
C ALA A 13 -55.53 -63.62 -8.16
N GLY A 14 -56.70 -63.06 -7.85
CA GLY A 14 -57.97 -63.75 -7.64
C GLY A 14 -59.00 -62.69 -7.20
N GLN A 15 -60.20 -62.69 -7.82
CA GLN A 15 -61.30 -61.70 -7.68
C GLN A 15 -61.08 -60.59 -6.63
N GLU A 16 -60.84 -59.36 -7.09
CA GLU A 16 -60.58 -58.17 -6.26
C GLU A 16 -61.72 -57.90 -5.27
N HIS A 17 -61.62 -58.43 -4.05
CA HIS A 17 -62.49 -58.10 -2.93
C HIS A 17 -61.85 -56.93 -2.16
N GLU A 18 -62.48 -55.76 -2.22
CA GLU A 18 -62.07 -54.59 -1.42
C GLU A 18 -62.67 -54.66 -0.02
N ILE A 19 -61.82 -54.52 0.99
CA ILE A 19 -62.16 -54.56 2.41
C ILE A 19 -62.10 -53.13 2.97
N ASP A 20 -63.19 -52.68 3.58
CA ASP A 20 -63.22 -51.42 4.34
C ASP A 20 -62.45 -51.59 5.66
N TYR A 21 -61.54 -50.67 5.95
CA TYR A 21 -60.80 -50.64 7.21
C TYR A 21 -60.91 -49.28 7.90
N MET A 22 -60.72 -49.30 9.21
CA MET A 22 -60.66 -48.14 10.07
C MET A 22 -59.48 -48.24 11.02
N VAL A 23 -58.67 -47.19 11.13
CA VAL A 23 -57.58 -47.10 12.11
C VAL A 23 -57.93 -46.02 13.12
N PHE A 24 -58.06 -46.42 14.38
CA PHE A 24 -58.32 -45.54 15.51
C PHE A 24 -57.02 -45.24 16.25
N PHE A 25 -56.84 -43.99 16.65
CA PHE A 25 -55.73 -43.54 17.47
C PHE A 25 -56.28 -43.22 18.85
N VAL A 26 -55.97 -44.06 19.82
CA VAL A 26 -56.69 -44.13 21.09
C VAL A 26 -55.74 -44.17 22.27
N ASP A 27 -56.26 -43.79 23.44
CA ASP A 27 -55.58 -44.00 24.71
C ASP A 27 -55.41 -45.50 24.96
N ALA A 28 -54.20 -45.92 25.28
CA ALA A 28 -53.81 -47.29 25.54
C ALA A 28 -54.46 -47.91 26.79
N GLU A 29 -54.97 -47.10 27.73
CA GLU A 29 -55.62 -47.61 28.94
C GLU A 29 -57.10 -47.98 28.72
N ASP A 30 -57.86 -47.17 27.96
CA ASP A 30 -59.32 -47.31 27.86
C ASP A 30 -59.85 -47.65 26.45
N HIS A 31 -59.05 -47.43 25.39
CA HIS A 31 -59.43 -47.55 23.98
C HIS A 31 -60.70 -46.82 23.53
N ALA A 32 -61.31 -46.00 24.39
CA ALA A 32 -62.52 -45.25 24.18
C ALA A 32 -62.21 -43.78 23.88
N THR A 33 -61.17 -43.25 24.53
CA THR A 33 -60.69 -41.88 24.35
C THR A 33 -59.91 -41.78 23.04
N LYS A 34 -60.40 -40.94 22.12
CA LYS A 34 -59.77 -40.75 20.80
C LYS A 34 -58.77 -39.61 20.86
N ILE A 35 -57.51 -39.93 20.63
CA ILE A 35 -56.39 -38.99 20.67
C ILE A 35 -56.26 -38.26 19.33
N PHE A 36 -56.56 -38.95 18.23
CA PHE A 36 -56.47 -38.39 16.88
C PHE A 36 -57.64 -38.81 15.98
N ASN A 37 -57.78 -38.13 14.85
CA ASN A 37 -58.84 -38.42 13.89
C ASN A 37 -58.72 -39.83 13.32
N THR A 38 -59.81 -40.60 13.39
CA THR A 38 -59.90 -41.95 12.82
C THR A 38 -59.69 -41.91 11.32
N GLN A 39 -58.78 -42.75 10.82
CA GLN A 39 -58.58 -42.94 9.39
C GLN A 39 -59.47 -44.07 8.89
N ARG A 40 -59.98 -43.92 7.66
CA ARG A 40 -60.84 -44.92 7.01
C ARG A 40 -60.45 -45.03 5.55
N GLY A 41 -60.52 -46.22 4.99
CA GLY A 41 -60.24 -46.47 3.58
C GLY A 41 -60.69 -47.86 3.15
N ARG A 42 -60.42 -48.19 1.88
CA ARG A 42 -60.61 -49.54 1.32
C ARG A 42 -59.31 -50.03 0.74
N VAL A 43 -59.00 -51.30 0.95
CA VAL A 43 -57.86 -51.99 0.33
C VAL A 43 -58.23 -53.40 -0.08
N LEU A 44 -57.48 -53.97 -1.01
CA LEU A 44 -57.69 -55.35 -1.45
C LEU A 44 -57.34 -56.33 -0.33
N ASP A 45 -58.07 -57.45 -0.27
CA ASP A 45 -57.76 -58.56 0.64
C ASP A 45 -56.28 -59.02 0.52
N GLY A 46 -55.61 -59.16 1.65
CA GLY A 46 -54.19 -59.50 1.74
C GLY A 46 -53.23 -58.32 1.64
N THR A 47 -53.72 -57.07 1.61
CA THR A 47 -52.85 -55.87 1.58
C THR A 47 -52.30 -55.54 2.96
N ALA A 48 -51.00 -55.28 3.05
CA ALA A 48 -50.35 -54.74 4.24
C ALA A 48 -50.47 -53.20 4.26
N LEU A 49 -51.12 -52.67 5.30
CA LEU A 49 -51.29 -51.24 5.51
C LEU A 49 -50.14 -50.70 6.36
N PHE A 50 -49.40 -49.72 5.85
CA PHE A 50 -48.38 -49.00 6.61
C PHE A 50 -48.94 -47.64 7.03
N VAL A 51 -49.29 -47.55 8.31
CA VAL A 51 -49.88 -46.35 8.89
C VAL A 51 -48.77 -45.54 9.54
N SER A 52 -48.37 -44.44 8.91
CA SER A 52 -47.47 -43.46 9.53
C SER A 52 -48.25 -42.54 10.46
N PHE A 53 -47.74 -42.35 11.68
CA PHE A 53 -48.34 -41.48 12.69
C PHE A 53 -47.28 -40.71 13.50
N PRO A 54 -47.63 -39.56 14.11
CA PRO A 54 -46.73 -38.87 15.01
C PRO A 54 -46.50 -39.75 16.23
N GLU A 55 -45.25 -40.08 16.52
CA GLU A 55 -44.89 -40.84 17.73
C GLU A 55 -45.04 -40.01 19.00
N ARG A 56 -45.08 -38.68 18.86
CA ARG A 56 -45.34 -37.73 19.96
C ARG A 56 -46.22 -36.60 19.46
N MET A 57 -47.29 -36.30 20.18
CA MET A 57 -48.22 -35.23 19.82
C MET A 57 -48.92 -34.62 21.03
N ILE A 58 -49.43 -33.40 20.90
CA ILE A 58 -50.22 -32.74 21.95
C ILE A 58 -51.70 -33.03 21.67
N GLY A 59 -52.38 -33.66 22.62
CA GLY A 59 -53.81 -33.97 22.55
C GLY A 59 -54.67 -32.71 22.70
N SER A 60 -55.94 -32.80 22.30
CA SER A 60 -56.90 -31.70 22.49
C SER A 60 -57.16 -31.35 23.97
N ASP A 61 -56.74 -32.24 24.86
CA ASP A 61 -56.78 -32.14 26.32
C ASP A 61 -55.51 -31.47 26.92
N GLY A 62 -54.58 -31.00 26.08
CA GLY A 62 -53.39 -30.27 26.50
C GLY A 62 -52.25 -31.13 27.05
N HIS A 63 -52.36 -32.46 26.98
CA HIS A 63 -51.29 -33.37 27.41
C HIS A 63 -50.45 -33.85 26.22
N ILE A 64 -49.19 -34.19 26.47
CA ILE A 64 -48.33 -34.83 25.48
C ILE A 64 -48.64 -36.32 25.47
N TRP A 65 -49.08 -36.84 24.33
CA TRP A 65 -49.33 -38.26 24.08
C TRP A 65 -48.19 -38.86 23.27
N ASN A 66 -47.63 -39.99 23.73
CA ASN A 66 -46.58 -40.73 23.02
C ASN A 66 -47.11 -42.07 22.54
N SER A 67 -46.82 -42.48 21.31
CA SER A 67 -47.24 -43.78 20.80
C SER A 67 -46.45 -44.90 21.47
N ARG A 68 -47.11 -46.03 21.73
CA ARG A 68 -46.42 -47.23 22.26
C ARG A 68 -45.51 -47.87 21.22
N GLU A 69 -45.99 -47.90 19.98
CA GLU A 69 -45.29 -48.51 18.86
C GLU A 69 -44.69 -47.42 17.95
N PRO A 70 -43.55 -47.70 17.28
CA PRO A 70 -42.93 -46.75 16.36
C PRO A 70 -43.72 -46.61 15.05
N SER A 71 -43.58 -45.46 14.41
CA SER A 71 -44.20 -45.17 13.12
C SER A 71 -43.22 -45.41 11.95
N PRO A 72 -43.65 -46.02 10.83
CA PRO A 72 -45.00 -46.52 10.56
C PRO A 72 -45.26 -47.93 11.13
N GLN A 73 -46.49 -48.18 11.57
CA GLN A 73 -46.94 -49.51 11.99
C GLN A 73 -47.62 -50.26 10.84
N GLU A 74 -47.34 -51.56 10.73
CA GLU A 74 -47.89 -52.46 9.71
C GLU A 74 -49.13 -53.21 10.24
N PHE A 75 -50.23 -53.16 9.49
CA PHE A 75 -51.44 -53.95 9.74
C PHE A 75 -51.78 -54.80 8.52
N LEU A 76 -51.86 -56.12 8.69
CA LEU A 76 -52.27 -57.02 7.62
C LEU A 76 -53.80 -57.15 7.58
N VAL A 77 -54.43 -56.75 6.47
CA VAL A 77 -55.87 -56.86 6.27
C VAL A 77 -56.19 -58.15 5.53
N THR A 78 -56.81 -59.10 6.22
CA THR A 78 -57.28 -60.36 5.61
C THR A 78 -58.69 -60.71 6.11
N GLN A 79 -59.53 -61.30 5.25
CA GLN A 79 -60.91 -61.78 5.51
C GLN A 79 -62.04 -60.72 5.40
N ASP A 80 -63.24 -61.12 4.95
CA ASP A 80 -64.38 -60.20 4.69
C ASP A 80 -64.97 -59.57 5.97
N GLY A 81 -65.14 -58.23 5.98
CA GLY A 81 -65.77 -57.46 7.07
C GLY A 81 -65.24 -56.02 7.19
N ILE A 82 -65.78 -55.22 8.12
CA ILE A 82 -65.19 -53.90 8.47
C ILE A 82 -64.13 -54.12 9.54
N HIS A 83 -62.86 -53.99 9.17
CA HIS A 83 -61.74 -54.21 10.07
C HIS A 83 -61.37 -52.94 10.84
N LYS A 84 -61.11 -53.08 12.14
CA LYS A 84 -60.76 -51.97 13.04
C LYS A 84 -59.41 -52.23 13.67
N TYR A 85 -58.46 -51.36 13.39
CA TYR A 85 -57.11 -51.38 13.94
C TYR A 85 -56.92 -50.21 14.89
N TYR A 86 -56.00 -50.37 15.84
CA TYR A 86 -55.76 -49.40 16.90
C TYR A 86 -54.27 -49.07 16.96
N VAL A 87 -53.96 -47.78 17.04
CA VAL A 87 -52.65 -47.26 17.41
C VAL A 87 -52.81 -46.65 18.79
N GLU A 88 -52.12 -47.23 19.76
CA GLU A 88 -52.23 -46.91 21.18
C GLU A 88 -51.23 -45.83 21.59
N TYR A 89 -51.70 -44.84 22.35
CA TYR A 89 -50.91 -43.77 22.92
C TYR A 89 -50.97 -43.78 24.45
N GLU A 90 -49.84 -43.53 25.10
CA GLU A 90 -49.77 -43.31 26.54
C GLU A 90 -49.72 -41.82 26.86
N GLN A 91 -50.48 -41.42 27.88
CA GLN A 91 -50.52 -40.04 28.37
C GLN A 91 -49.21 -39.72 29.08
N GLY A 92 -48.46 -38.77 28.54
CA GLY A 92 -47.28 -38.18 29.15
C GLY A 92 -47.60 -36.90 29.92
N GLU A 93 -46.56 -36.13 30.23
CA GLU A 93 -46.65 -34.89 30.99
C GLU A 93 -47.55 -33.83 30.29
N PRO A 94 -48.22 -32.95 31.06
CA PRO A 94 -48.95 -31.81 30.49
C PRO A 94 -48.01 -30.94 29.64
N ALA A 95 -48.47 -30.53 28.45
CA ALA A 95 -47.65 -29.74 27.54
C ALA A 95 -47.44 -28.33 28.10
N GLU A 96 -46.19 -27.91 28.31
CA GLU A 96 -45.86 -26.52 28.67
C GLU A 96 -46.26 -25.53 27.55
N GLU A 97 -46.59 -24.30 27.96
CA GLU A 97 -47.30 -23.25 27.20
C GLU A 97 -46.81 -23.00 25.76
N LYS A 98 -47.75 -22.72 24.85
CA LYS A 98 -47.44 -22.16 23.52
C LYS A 98 -46.76 -20.80 23.70
N PRO A 99 -45.65 -20.50 22.98
CA PRO A 99 -45.02 -19.19 23.06
C PRO A 99 -46.02 -18.10 22.64
N ASP A 100 -46.07 -17.04 23.45
CA ASP A 100 -46.87 -15.84 23.21
C ASP A 100 -46.64 -15.30 21.78
N PRO A 101 -47.70 -15.06 20.98
CA PRO A 101 -47.60 -14.42 19.66
C PRO A 101 -46.76 -13.15 19.66
N GLU A 102 -46.76 -12.36 20.76
CA GLU A 102 -45.95 -11.16 20.88
C GLU A 102 -44.45 -11.48 21.01
N ASN A 103 -44.08 -12.52 21.77
CA ASN A 103 -42.69 -12.97 21.86
C ASN A 103 -42.17 -13.44 20.49
N ALA A 104 -43.00 -14.12 19.70
CA ALA A 104 -42.63 -14.54 18.35
C ALA A 104 -42.40 -13.36 17.38
N GLN A 105 -43.19 -12.27 17.49
CA GLN A 105 -42.95 -11.06 16.69
C GLN A 105 -41.74 -10.27 17.20
N ARG A 106 -41.46 -10.29 18.50
CA ARG A 106 -40.26 -9.68 19.09
C ARG A 106 -38.99 -10.36 18.60
N GLU A 107 -38.93 -11.70 18.63
CA GLU A 107 -37.83 -12.49 18.06
C GLU A 107 -37.69 -12.26 16.54
N ARG A 108 -38.80 -12.00 15.84
CA ARG A 108 -38.77 -11.67 14.41
C ARG A 108 -38.11 -10.31 14.14
N LEU A 109 -38.47 -9.29 14.93
CA LEU A 109 -37.82 -7.97 14.83
C LEU A 109 -36.32 -8.08 15.15
N GLU A 110 -35.95 -8.80 16.21
CA GLU A 110 -34.54 -9.01 16.57
C GLU A 110 -33.73 -9.68 15.46
N ARG A 111 -34.30 -10.69 14.79
CA ARG A 111 -33.64 -11.32 13.62
C ARG A 111 -33.40 -10.33 12.49
N TRP A 112 -34.37 -9.45 12.20
CA TRP A 112 -34.21 -8.41 11.19
C TRP A 112 -33.19 -7.35 11.60
N MET A 113 -33.20 -6.92 12.86
CA MET A 113 -32.21 -5.99 13.39
C MET A 113 -30.79 -6.56 13.27
N LYS A 114 -30.60 -7.83 13.63
CA LYS A 114 -29.31 -8.51 13.48
C LYS A 114 -28.85 -8.56 12.02
N LYS A 115 -29.74 -8.95 11.11
CA LYS A 115 -29.42 -9.04 9.67
C LYS A 115 -29.13 -7.67 9.06
N ALA A 116 -29.87 -6.64 9.47
CA ALA A 116 -29.61 -5.26 9.07
C ALA A 116 -28.23 -4.80 9.54
N TRP A 117 -27.87 -5.09 10.79
CA TRP A 117 -26.57 -4.74 11.35
C TRP A 117 -25.40 -5.43 10.65
N GLU A 118 -25.48 -6.74 10.42
CA GLU A 118 -24.45 -7.50 9.69
C GLU A 118 -24.21 -6.92 8.29
N ALA A 119 -25.28 -6.53 7.61
CA ALA A 119 -25.23 -5.92 6.29
C ALA A 119 -24.58 -4.51 6.31
N GLU A 120 -24.93 -3.68 7.29
CA GLU A 120 -24.25 -2.38 7.48
C GLU A 120 -22.77 -2.54 7.80
N CYS A 121 -22.43 -3.50 8.66
CA CYS A 121 -21.05 -3.82 8.99
C CYS A 121 -20.26 -4.25 7.76
N ALA A 122 -20.84 -5.03 6.86
CA ALA A 122 -20.20 -5.42 5.61
C ALA A 122 -19.89 -4.20 4.71
N ILE A 123 -20.83 -3.26 4.58
CA ILE A 123 -20.63 -2.03 3.79
C ILE A 123 -19.61 -1.11 4.46
N MET A 124 -19.69 -0.98 5.78
CA MET A 124 -18.85 -0.08 6.56
C MET A 124 -17.47 -0.66 6.87
N GLY A 125 -17.23 -1.96 6.65
CA GLY A 125 -16.02 -2.66 7.07
C GLY A 125 -15.86 -2.74 8.60
N ARG A 126 -16.94 -3.05 9.33
CA ARG A 126 -16.97 -3.21 10.80
C ARG A 126 -17.16 -4.68 11.19
N ASN A 127 -16.78 -5.05 12.42
CA ASN A 127 -17.07 -6.37 12.97
C ASN A 127 -18.51 -6.42 13.51
N PRO A 128 -19.38 -7.36 13.06
CA PRO A 128 -20.75 -7.49 13.57
C PRO A 128 -20.86 -7.84 15.06
N GLN A 129 -19.80 -8.38 15.66
CA GLN A 129 -19.78 -8.85 17.06
C GLN A 129 -19.57 -7.73 18.10
N GLU A 130 -19.26 -6.51 17.65
CA GLU A 130 -19.09 -5.37 18.56
C GLU A 130 -20.42 -4.72 18.92
N ASN A 131 -20.72 -4.70 20.22
CA ASN A 131 -22.01 -4.30 20.76
C ASN A 131 -22.15 -2.77 20.78
N ARG A 132 -22.90 -2.22 19.82
CA ARG A 132 -23.55 -0.91 19.91
C ARG A 132 -24.99 -1.07 19.47
N ASN A 133 -25.92 -0.47 20.20
CA ASN A 133 -27.33 -0.38 19.81
C ASN A 133 -27.42 0.66 18.67
N PRO A 134 -27.45 0.26 17.38
CA PRO A 134 -27.47 1.24 16.30
C PRO A 134 -28.91 1.71 16.14
N ALA A 135 -29.12 2.97 15.81
CA ALA A 135 -30.43 3.47 15.40
C ALA A 135 -30.78 2.88 14.01
N LEU A 136 -31.16 1.59 13.99
CA LEU A 136 -31.47 0.81 12.79
C LEU A 136 -32.90 1.05 12.28
N LEU A 137 -33.75 1.56 13.16
CA LEU A 137 -35.12 1.94 12.87
C LEU A 137 -35.14 3.32 12.22
N VAL A 138 -36.07 3.48 11.29
CA VAL A 138 -36.41 4.79 10.70
C VAL A 138 -37.87 5.05 10.97
N GLU A 139 -38.16 6.16 11.64
CA GLU A 139 -39.53 6.56 12.01
C GLU A 139 -40.06 7.70 11.12
N ASN A 140 -39.18 8.35 10.35
CA ASN A 140 -39.53 9.48 9.50
C ASN A 140 -38.57 9.65 8.30
N THR A 141 -38.91 10.58 7.40
CA THR A 141 -38.12 10.87 6.19
C THR A 141 -36.71 11.38 6.48
N ALA A 142 -36.50 12.22 7.51
CA ALA A 142 -35.18 12.77 7.79
C ALA A 142 -34.18 11.70 8.25
N GLU A 143 -34.64 10.75 9.08
CA GLU A 143 -33.86 9.59 9.50
C GLU A 143 -33.57 8.64 8.32
N ASN A 144 -34.57 8.38 7.48
CA ASN A 144 -34.42 7.58 6.26
C ASN A 144 -33.34 8.16 5.34
N ASP A 145 -33.42 9.46 5.07
CA ASP A 145 -32.51 10.16 4.16
C ASP A 145 -31.08 10.19 4.70
N THR A 146 -30.93 10.43 6.00
CA THR A 146 -29.62 10.38 6.67
C THR A 146 -29.00 8.99 6.57
N ARG A 147 -29.81 7.94 6.79
CA ARG A 147 -29.37 6.55 6.73
C ARG A 147 -28.97 6.14 5.32
N LEU A 148 -29.77 6.49 4.32
CA LEU A 148 -29.43 6.29 2.90
C LEU A 148 -28.13 6.99 2.54
N ARG A 149 -27.99 8.28 2.92
CA ARG A 149 -26.79 9.05 2.62
C ARG A 149 -25.54 8.41 3.20
N ASN A 150 -25.60 7.99 4.47
CA ASN A 150 -24.47 7.34 5.14
C ASN A 150 -24.10 6.00 4.50
N LEU A 151 -25.08 5.12 4.25
CA LEU A 151 -24.82 3.78 3.72
C LEU A 151 -24.39 3.80 2.25
N VAL A 152 -25.06 4.57 1.40
CA VAL A 152 -24.71 4.66 -0.03
C VAL A 152 -23.39 5.40 -0.22
N SER A 153 -23.09 6.42 0.59
CA SER A 153 -21.77 7.08 0.57
C SER A 153 -20.65 6.17 1.07
N ALA A 154 -20.94 5.17 1.91
CA ALA A 154 -19.96 4.22 2.40
C ALA A 154 -19.61 3.13 1.36
N VAL A 155 -20.42 2.95 0.31
CA VAL A 155 -20.07 2.08 -0.82
C VAL A 155 -18.95 2.73 -1.63
N GLN A 156 -17.79 2.07 -1.68
CA GLN A 156 -16.54 2.63 -2.23
C GLN A 156 -15.90 1.74 -3.32
N ASP A 157 -16.68 0.88 -3.96
CA ASP A 157 -16.26 0.00 -5.06
C ASP A 157 -17.37 -0.15 -6.13
N THR A 158 -17.14 -1.00 -7.14
CA THR A 158 -18.07 -1.27 -8.25
C THR A 158 -18.96 -2.50 -8.03
N GLY A 159 -18.83 -3.15 -6.87
CA GLY A 159 -19.59 -4.33 -6.48
C GLY A 159 -21.03 -4.01 -6.10
N TRP A 160 -21.85 -5.06 -6.02
CA TRP A 160 -23.18 -4.97 -5.44
C TRP A 160 -23.11 -5.08 -3.92
N HIS A 161 -23.72 -4.12 -3.24
CA HIS A 161 -23.86 -4.08 -1.79
C HIS A 161 -25.33 -4.14 -1.41
N TYR A 162 -25.64 -4.75 -0.26
CA TYR A 162 -27.00 -4.91 0.21
C TYR A 162 -27.13 -4.45 1.65
N PHE A 163 -28.23 -3.77 1.97
CA PHE A 163 -28.59 -3.38 3.34
C PHE A 163 -30.11 -3.40 3.53
N PHE A 164 -30.55 -3.22 4.78
CA PHE A 164 -31.96 -3.27 5.16
C PHE A 164 -32.40 -1.97 5.82
N LEU A 165 -33.55 -1.46 5.42
CA LEU A 165 -34.27 -0.38 6.08
C LEU A 165 -35.44 -0.99 6.83
N ILE A 166 -35.53 -0.71 8.14
CA ILE A 166 -36.61 -1.18 9.01
C ILE A 166 -37.42 0.04 9.44
N GLY A 167 -38.56 0.25 8.82
CA GLY A 167 -39.46 1.33 9.17
C GLY A 167 -40.37 0.95 10.32
N LYS A 168 -40.51 1.83 11.32
CA LYS A 168 -41.49 1.69 12.40
C LYS A 168 -42.55 2.79 12.24
N ASP A 169 -43.79 2.37 12.02
CA ASP A 169 -44.92 3.22 11.58
C ASP A 169 -44.62 4.08 10.36
N TYR A 170 -43.60 3.70 9.60
CA TYR A 170 -43.06 4.39 8.43
C TYR A 170 -42.74 3.38 7.33
N ILE A 171 -42.98 3.77 6.08
CA ILE A 171 -42.64 2.94 4.91
C ILE A 171 -41.35 3.51 4.32
N PRO A 172 -40.22 2.78 4.36
CA PRO A 172 -38.95 3.26 3.82
C PRO A 172 -39.03 3.67 2.35
N ASP A 173 -38.51 4.85 2.04
CA ASP A 173 -38.40 5.37 0.68
C ASP A 173 -36.94 5.29 0.21
N THR A 174 -36.73 4.92 -1.06
CA THR A 174 -35.41 4.75 -1.67
C THR A 174 -35.18 5.64 -2.89
N LEU A 175 -36.15 6.50 -3.26
CA LEU A 175 -36.07 7.36 -4.43
C LEU A 175 -34.84 8.27 -4.42
N ARG A 176 -34.45 8.76 -3.24
CA ARG A 176 -33.24 9.59 -3.09
C ARG A 176 -31.95 8.92 -3.53
N ILE A 177 -31.90 7.59 -3.59
CA ILE A 177 -30.70 6.91 -4.11
C ILE A 177 -30.47 7.29 -5.57
N GLY A 178 -31.53 7.36 -6.39
CA GLY A 178 -31.42 7.74 -7.80
C GLY A 178 -31.25 9.24 -8.03
N THR A 179 -31.60 10.08 -7.05
CA THR A 179 -31.48 11.54 -7.15
C THR A 179 -30.13 12.04 -6.65
N ASP A 180 -29.66 11.51 -5.52
CA ASP A 180 -28.49 12.01 -4.80
C ASP A 180 -27.19 11.26 -5.19
N PHE A 181 -27.30 10.10 -5.86
CA PHE A 181 -26.16 9.26 -6.22
C PHE A 181 -26.25 8.71 -7.64
N ASP A 182 -25.11 8.68 -8.36
CA ASP A 182 -24.99 7.88 -9.57
C ASP A 182 -24.84 6.39 -9.19
N ALA A 183 -25.98 5.72 -9.06
CA ALA A 183 -26.07 4.34 -8.64
C ALA A 183 -27.16 3.58 -9.38
N VAL A 184 -26.90 2.30 -9.63
CA VAL A 184 -27.96 1.34 -9.94
C VAL A 184 -28.44 0.76 -8.62
N TYR A 185 -29.74 0.84 -8.35
CA TYR A 185 -30.30 0.29 -7.14
C TYR A 185 -31.59 -0.48 -7.39
N SER A 186 -31.92 -1.36 -6.46
CA SER A 186 -33.16 -2.11 -6.41
C SER A 186 -33.63 -2.17 -4.96
N ALA A 187 -34.92 -1.95 -4.73
CA ALA A 187 -35.52 -2.05 -3.41
C ALA A 187 -36.66 -3.08 -3.44
N VAL A 188 -36.67 -4.00 -2.49
CA VAL A 188 -37.68 -5.06 -2.37
C VAL A 188 -38.18 -5.11 -0.94
N ARG A 189 -39.50 -5.11 -0.77
CA ARG A 189 -40.11 -5.37 0.53
C ARG A 189 -39.90 -6.85 0.88
N GLU A 190 -39.19 -7.10 1.97
CA GLU A 190 -38.89 -8.44 2.47
C GLU A 190 -39.89 -8.91 3.52
N ASP A 191 -40.40 -7.98 4.34
CA ASP A 191 -41.30 -8.33 5.43
C ASP A 191 -42.21 -7.18 5.86
N SER A 192 -43.34 -7.50 6.47
CA SER A 192 -44.30 -6.58 7.09
C SER A 192 -45.03 -7.28 8.23
N PHE A 193 -45.03 -6.69 9.43
CA PHE A 193 -45.67 -7.25 10.63
C PHE A 193 -46.02 -6.17 11.65
N THR A 194 -46.78 -6.55 12.68
CA THR A 194 -47.21 -5.66 13.77
C THR A 194 -46.67 -6.18 15.10
N LEU A 195 -46.12 -5.29 15.92
CA LEU A 195 -45.62 -5.56 17.27
C LEU A 195 -45.97 -4.36 18.16
N ASP A 196 -46.55 -4.61 19.32
CA ASP A 196 -46.94 -3.58 20.31
C ASP A 196 -47.81 -2.43 19.73
N GLY A 197 -48.64 -2.74 18.72
CA GLY A 197 -49.49 -1.77 18.02
C GLY A 197 -48.78 -0.92 16.94
N CYS A 198 -47.46 -1.05 16.81
CA CYS A 198 -46.68 -0.41 15.75
C CYS A 198 -46.56 -1.32 14.52
N ARG A 199 -46.63 -0.74 13.32
CA ARG A 199 -46.39 -1.44 12.06
C ARG A 199 -44.92 -1.37 11.68
N TYR A 200 -44.31 -2.53 11.44
CA TYR A 200 -42.94 -2.65 10.96
C TYR A 200 -42.91 -3.04 9.49
N GLU A 201 -42.09 -2.36 8.71
CA GLU A 201 -41.87 -2.63 7.27
C GLU A 201 -40.37 -2.81 7.01
N VAL A 202 -39.99 -3.96 6.46
CA VAL A 202 -38.58 -4.27 6.15
C VAL A 202 -38.37 -4.23 4.64
N CYS A 203 -37.48 -3.34 4.21
CA CYS A 203 -37.08 -3.18 2.82
C CYS A 203 -35.61 -3.55 2.64
N ARG A 204 -35.30 -4.50 1.74
CA ARG A 204 -33.93 -4.77 1.32
C ARG A 204 -33.59 -3.90 0.13
N VAL A 205 -32.46 -3.21 0.26
CA VAL A 205 -31.91 -2.35 -0.79
C VAL A 205 -30.62 -2.98 -1.29
N GLY A 206 -30.56 -3.25 -2.59
CA GLY A 206 -29.33 -3.54 -3.31
C GLY A 206 -28.87 -2.28 -4.03
N VAL A 207 -27.60 -1.92 -3.89
CA VAL A 207 -27.02 -0.75 -4.55
C VAL A 207 -25.66 -1.09 -5.15
N ARG A 208 -25.40 -0.58 -6.34
CA ARG A 208 -24.10 -0.59 -7.01
C ARG A 208 -23.82 0.81 -7.53
N ARG A 209 -22.74 1.41 -7.06
CA ARG A 209 -22.33 2.74 -7.52
C ARG A 209 -21.70 2.67 -8.90
N ARG A 210 -21.99 3.66 -9.72
CA ARG A 210 -21.17 3.99 -10.88
C ARG A 210 -20.28 5.15 -10.48
N TRP A 211 -19.05 5.11 -10.95
CA TRP A 211 -18.07 6.14 -10.67
C TRP A 211 -17.70 6.78 -11.99
N ASP A 212 -18.21 7.98 -12.20
CA ASP A 212 -17.67 8.86 -13.23
C ASP A 212 -16.19 9.12 -12.90
N PRO A 213 -15.24 8.79 -13.79
CA PRO A 213 -13.84 9.11 -13.61
C PRO A 213 -13.59 10.59 -13.28
N ASP A 214 -14.40 11.51 -13.82
CA ASP A 214 -14.24 12.95 -13.62
C ASP A 214 -14.74 13.46 -12.26
N MET A 215 -15.59 12.68 -11.57
CA MET A 215 -16.11 13.00 -10.22
C MET A 215 -15.64 11.99 -9.16
N CYS A 216 -14.70 11.10 -9.50
CA CYS A 216 -14.25 10.04 -8.62
C CYS A 216 -13.24 10.55 -7.58
N ALA A 217 -13.53 10.35 -6.29
CA ALA A 217 -12.49 10.34 -5.26
C ALA A 217 -11.65 9.06 -5.40
N HIS A 218 -10.67 9.08 -6.30
CA HIS A 218 -9.93 7.89 -6.74
C HIS A 218 -9.24 7.14 -5.59
N ARG A 219 -9.23 5.80 -5.66
CA ARG A 219 -8.39 4.95 -4.80
C ARG A 219 -7.41 4.19 -5.67
N TRP A 220 -6.17 4.69 -5.72
CA TRP A 220 -5.14 4.18 -6.63
C TRP A 220 -4.46 2.93 -6.07
N GLU A 221 -4.24 1.95 -6.94
CA GLU A 221 -3.31 0.87 -6.72
C GLU A 221 -2.29 0.78 -7.84
N ARG A 222 -1.07 0.39 -7.48
CA ARG A 222 0.01 0.21 -8.44
C ARG A 222 -0.19 -1.11 -9.17
N THR A 223 -0.21 -1.06 -10.49
CA THR A 223 -0.40 -2.23 -11.36
C THR A 223 0.91 -2.76 -11.93
N SER A 224 1.89 -1.89 -12.17
CA SER A 224 3.24 -2.27 -12.57
C SER A 224 4.26 -1.20 -12.19
N GLN A 225 5.52 -1.60 -12.15
CA GLN A 225 6.65 -0.71 -11.88
C GLN A 225 7.85 -1.14 -12.72
N ILE A 226 8.46 -0.15 -13.37
CA ILE A 226 9.79 -0.22 -13.97
C ILE A 226 10.66 0.69 -13.08
N PRO A 227 11.63 0.14 -12.32
CA PRO A 227 12.48 0.96 -11.46
C PRO A 227 13.37 1.89 -12.30
N GLY A 228 13.76 3.03 -11.74
CA GLY A 228 14.72 3.92 -12.39
C GLY A 228 16.11 3.28 -12.49
N GLY A 229 16.77 3.53 -13.62
CA GLY A 229 18.17 3.18 -13.85
C GLY A 229 19.11 4.14 -13.11
N CYS A 230 20.41 4.06 -13.38
CA CYS A 230 21.37 5.02 -12.81
C CYS A 230 21.11 6.44 -13.30
N MET A 231 20.72 6.57 -14.57
CA MET A 231 20.58 7.83 -15.30
C MET A 231 19.17 8.06 -15.84
N GLU A 232 18.41 6.98 -16.01
CA GLU A 232 17.08 6.98 -16.64
C GLU A 232 15.97 6.89 -15.60
N TYR A 233 14.86 7.60 -15.85
CA TYR A 233 13.66 7.49 -15.04
C TYR A 233 13.03 6.10 -15.16
N GLY A 234 12.47 5.65 -14.04
CA GLY A 234 11.53 4.54 -14.02
C GLY A 234 10.11 5.01 -14.33
N GLU A 235 9.21 4.05 -14.44
CA GLU A 235 7.79 4.29 -14.66
C GLU A 235 6.95 3.48 -13.67
N GLU A 236 5.87 4.06 -13.19
CA GLU A 236 4.82 3.36 -12.45
C GLU A 236 3.49 3.53 -13.16
N SER A 237 2.76 2.42 -13.32
CA SER A 237 1.39 2.44 -13.84
C SER A 237 0.41 2.17 -12.71
N TRP A 238 -0.64 2.98 -12.64
CA TRP A 238 -1.63 2.98 -11.58
C TRP A 238 -3.02 2.75 -12.16
N ARG A 239 -3.89 2.15 -11.35
CA ARG A 239 -5.31 1.98 -11.65
C ARG A 239 -6.16 2.37 -10.46
N CYS A 240 -7.23 3.10 -10.69
CA CYS A 240 -8.23 3.39 -9.67
C CYS A 240 -9.14 2.16 -9.46
N LYS A 241 -9.29 1.70 -8.22
CA LYS A 241 -10.20 0.59 -7.86
C LYS A 241 -11.69 0.90 -8.05
N LYS A 242 -12.06 2.19 -8.12
CA LYS A 242 -13.46 2.64 -8.17
C LYS A 242 -13.95 2.87 -9.59
N CYS A 243 -13.20 3.65 -10.37
CA CYS A 243 -13.60 4.05 -11.72
C CYS A 243 -12.72 3.45 -12.82
N GLU A 244 -11.75 2.58 -12.47
CA GLU A 244 -10.82 1.92 -13.39
C GLU A 244 -9.92 2.85 -14.21
N ALA A 245 -9.95 4.16 -13.93
CA ALA A 245 -9.05 5.15 -14.51
C ALA A 245 -7.59 4.70 -14.35
N GLN A 246 -6.79 4.92 -15.38
CA GLN A 246 -5.38 4.57 -15.42
C GLN A 246 -4.53 5.84 -15.41
N GLU A 247 -3.39 5.78 -14.75
CA GLU A 247 -2.43 6.88 -14.66
C GLU A 247 -1.02 6.32 -14.80
N LYS A 248 -0.12 7.11 -15.39
CA LYS A 248 1.30 6.79 -15.42
C LYS A 248 2.07 7.89 -14.73
N THR A 249 2.97 7.50 -13.85
CA THR A 249 3.90 8.43 -13.19
C THR A 249 5.31 7.94 -13.36
N PHE A 250 6.25 8.84 -13.10
CA PHE A 250 7.66 8.58 -13.32
C PHE A 250 8.39 8.52 -11.98
N LEU A 251 9.28 7.55 -11.88
CA LEU A 251 10.21 7.40 -10.78
C LEU A 251 11.54 7.97 -11.23
N PRO A 252 12.29 8.62 -10.34
CA PRO A 252 13.60 9.10 -10.71
C PRO A 252 14.58 8.01 -11.06
N ALA A 253 15.59 8.42 -11.81
CA ALA A 253 16.85 7.72 -11.82
C ALA A 253 17.32 7.49 -10.38
N ALA A 254 17.70 6.26 -10.09
CA ALA A 254 18.12 5.84 -8.77
C ALA A 254 19.56 6.28 -8.44
N GLY A 255 20.29 6.84 -9.43
CA GLY A 255 21.68 7.20 -9.31
C GLY A 255 22.62 6.00 -9.35
N HIS A 256 23.92 6.31 -9.40
CA HIS A 256 24.97 5.30 -9.25
C HIS A 256 25.10 4.89 -7.78
N LEU A 257 25.38 3.61 -7.56
CA LEU A 257 25.65 3.00 -6.25
C LEU A 257 26.91 2.15 -6.38
N ASP A 258 27.83 2.30 -5.43
CA ASP A 258 29.05 1.48 -5.28
C ASP A 258 29.08 1.01 -3.82
N GLY A 259 28.55 -0.19 -3.59
CA GLY A 259 28.43 -0.79 -2.27
C GLY A 259 29.70 -1.54 -1.84
N ASP A 260 30.44 -2.09 -2.79
CA ASP A 260 31.62 -2.92 -2.55
C ASP A 260 32.95 -2.16 -2.62
N ARG A 261 32.90 -0.88 -3.00
CA ARG A 261 34.00 0.08 -3.08
C ARG A 261 35.02 -0.26 -4.16
N ASP A 262 34.60 -0.92 -5.23
CA ASP A 262 35.47 -1.26 -6.36
C ASP A 262 35.55 -0.14 -7.42
N SER A 263 34.86 0.99 -7.18
CA SER A 263 34.67 2.15 -8.08
C SER A 263 33.78 1.91 -9.30
N LEU A 264 33.18 0.74 -9.44
CA LEU A 264 32.16 0.43 -10.43
C LEU A 264 30.79 0.59 -9.82
N CYS A 265 29.82 1.01 -10.62
CA CYS A 265 28.45 1.03 -10.17
C CYS A 265 27.87 -0.39 -10.15
N ASP A 266 27.38 -0.85 -9.01
CA ASP A 266 26.72 -2.16 -8.81
C ASP A 266 25.55 -2.42 -9.77
N ARG A 267 24.98 -1.34 -10.32
CA ARG A 267 23.78 -1.39 -11.18
C ARG A 267 24.12 -1.48 -12.67
N CYS A 268 25.07 -0.68 -13.14
CA CYS A 268 25.38 -0.55 -14.57
C CYS A 268 26.83 -0.91 -14.93
N GLY A 269 27.71 -1.11 -13.95
CA GLY A 269 29.12 -1.44 -14.12
C GLY A 269 29.97 -0.32 -14.73
N SER A 270 29.50 0.92 -14.76
CA SER A 270 30.31 2.08 -15.17
C SER A 270 31.13 2.62 -14.00
N ARG A 271 32.29 3.21 -14.29
CA ARG A 271 33.06 3.98 -13.28
C ARG A 271 32.46 5.38 -13.16
N ALA A 272 31.52 5.56 -12.23
CA ALA A 272 30.79 6.82 -12.05
C ALA A 272 31.21 7.62 -10.80
N PHE A 273 32.15 7.09 -10.01
CA PHE A 273 32.56 7.68 -8.74
C PHE A 273 33.88 8.40 -8.90
N SER A 274 33.98 9.62 -8.37
CA SER A 274 35.20 10.41 -8.43
C SER A 274 36.37 9.67 -7.79
N GLN A 275 37.51 9.74 -8.45
CA GLN A 275 38.77 9.16 -8.01
C GLN A 275 39.88 10.16 -8.27
N GLU A 276 40.81 10.25 -7.34
CA GLU A 276 42.02 11.07 -7.39
C GLU A 276 43.21 10.25 -6.88
N ALA A 277 44.43 10.71 -7.08
CA ALA A 277 45.62 10.07 -6.53
C ALA A 277 45.48 9.90 -5.01
N GLY A 278 45.72 8.68 -4.53
CA GLY A 278 45.48 8.27 -3.14
C GLY A 278 44.09 7.65 -2.88
N SER A 279 43.16 7.74 -3.83
CA SER A 279 41.87 7.03 -3.73
C SER A 279 42.09 5.53 -3.73
N ARG A 280 41.38 4.83 -2.85
CA ARG A 280 41.48 3.38 -2.68
C ARG A 280 40.23 2.69 -3.24
N ILE A 281 40.44 1.58 -3.92
CA ILE A 281 39.40 0.66 -4.38
C ILE A 281 39.63 -0.73 -3.77
N ASP A 282 38.54 -1.43 -3.49
CA ASP A 282 38.53 -2.78 -2.95
C ASP A 282 38.11 -3.77 -4.04
N THR A 283 38.72 -4.94 -4.06
CA THR A 283 38.53 -5.96 -5.11
C THR A 283 38.64 -7.35 -4.52
N ILE A 284 38.20 -8.36 -5.26
CA ILE A 284 38.33 -9.77 -4.87
C ILE A 284 39.08 -10.51 -5.98
N LEU A 285 40.10 -11.28 -5.63
CA LEU A 285 40.79 -12.19 -6.53
C LEU A 285 40.37 -13.63 -6.23
N ASP A 286 39.67 -14.26 -7.18
CA ASP A 286 39.42 -15.70 -7.16
C ASP A 286 40.63 -16.46 -7.73
N THR A 287 41.26 -17.29 -6.91
CA THR A 287 42.39 -18.14 -7.33
C THR A 287 41.96 -19.54 -7.78
N GLY A 288 40.65 -19.81 -7.86
CA GLY A 288 40.04 -21.12 -8.09
C GLY A 288 39.96 -22.02 -6.86
N GLU A 289 40.77 -21.74 -5.83
CA GLU A 289 40.73 -22.45 -4.53
C GLU A 289 40.11 -21.59 -3.42
N LYS A 290 40.19 -20.27 -3.54
CA LYS A 290 39.73 -19.30 -2.53
C LYS A 290 39.57 -17.91 -3.14
N GLU A 291 38.72 -17.11 -2.51
CA GLU A 291 38.59 -15.68 -2.75
C GLU A 291 39.53 -14.89 -1.82
N LEU A 292 40.29 -13.97 -2.40
CA LEU A 292 41.24 -13.12 -1.69
C LEU A 292 40.81 -11.66 -1.81
N PRO A 293 40.43 -10.98 -0.71
CA PRO A 293 40.22 -9.54 -0.74
C PRO A 293 41.56 -8.84 -0.98
N LEU A 294 41.54 -7.88 -1.90
CA LEU A 294 42.66 -7.05 -2.30
C LEU A 294 42.21 -5.60 -2.35
N SER A 295 43.14 -4.69 -2.07
CA SER A 295 42.88 -3.25 -2.23
C SER A 295 43.97 -2.63 -3.08
N PHE A 296 43.59 -1.63 -3.84
CA PHE A 296 44.49 -0.88 -4.71
C PHE A 296 44.35 0.61 -4.44
N THR A 297 45.46 1.32 -4.48
CA THR A 297 45.51 2.78 -4.37
C THR A 297 45.88 3.40 -5.71
N CYS A 298 45.15 4.44 -6.12
CA CYS A 298 45.46 5.22 -7.30
C CYS A 298 46.79 5.96 -7.12
N ILE A 299 47.76 5.69 -7.99
CA ILE A 299 49.09 6.33 -7.96
C ILE A 299 49.32 7.29 -9.13
N ASP A 300 48.49 7.22 -10.18
CA ASP A 300 48.52 8.14 -11.30
C ASP A 300 47.11 8.36 -11.85
N GLU A 301 46.73 9.62 -12.08
CA GLU A 301 45.41 10.00 -12.61
C GLU A 301 45.41 10.06 -14.14
N ASP A 302 46.59 10.21 -14.74
CA ASP A 302 46.78 10.32 -16.19
C ASP A 302 48.04 9.54 -16.60
N TYR A 303 47.97 8.23 -16.41
CA TYR A 303 49.10 7.34 -16.65
C TYR A 303 49.61 7.51 -18.08
N GLN A 304 50.84 8.02 -18.20
CA GLN A 304 51.53 8.29 -19.47
C GLN A 304 50.73 9.15 -20.45
N GLY A 305 49.86 10.05 -19.98
CA GLY A 305 49.06 10.93 -20.84
C GLY A 305 47.91 10.21 -21.56
N THR A 306 47.47 9.05 -21.06
CA THR A 306 46.40 8.26 -21.67
C THR A 306 44.99 8.70 -21.27
N GLY A 307 44.86 9.56 -20.27
CA GLY A 307 43.59 9.91 -19.61
C GLY A 307 43.06 8.81 -18.69
N ASN A 308 43.86 7.79 -18.38
CA ASN A 308 43.46 6.65 -17.55
C ASN A 308 44.25 6.59 -16.25
N MET A 309 43.69 5.91 -15.25
CA MET A 309 44.21 5.92 -13.89
C MET A 309 44.96 4.62 -13.57
N LEU A 310 46.19 4.75 -13.05
CA LEU A 310 47.02 3.64 -12.62
C LEU A 310 46.82 3.38 -11.14
N TYR A 311 46.51 2.12 -10.82
CA TYR A 311 46.28 1.63 -9.47
C TYR A 311 47.35 0.61 -9.10
N LEU A 312 47.92 0.72 -7.90
CA LEU A 312 48.90 -0.23 -7.36
C LEU A 312 48.31 -0.95 -6.16
N ALA A 313 48.49 -2.28 -6.09
CA ALA A 313 48.06 -3.05 -4.93
C ALA A 313 48.67 -2.51 -3.63
N ASP A 314 47.87 -2.37 -2.59
CA ASP A 314 48.33 -1.86 -1.30
C ASP A 314 49.39 -2.78 -0.68
N GLU A 315 49.19 -4.09 -0.83
CA GLU A 315 50.08 -5.13 -0.33
C GLU A 315 50.84 -5.84 -1.45
N ALA A 316 52.06 -6.30 -1.14
CA ALA A 316 52.75 -7.26 -1.98
C ALA A 316 52.28 -8.69 -1.68
N LEU A 317 51.73 -9.36 -2.69
CA LEU A 317 51.09 -10.67 -2.57
C LEU A 317 52.12 -11.79 -2.45
N PRO A 318 52.12 -12.57 -1.35
CA PRO A 318 52.94 -13.76 -1.25
C PRO A 318 52.58 -14.76 -2.35
N VAL A 319 53.58 -15.38 -2.95
CA VAL A 319 53.43 -16.38 -4.02
C VAL A 319 52.58 -17.55 -3.54
N GLU A 320 52.76 -17.95 -2.28
CA GLU A 320 52.00 -19.02 -1.63
C GLU A 320 50.53 -18.64 -1.47
N ARG A 321 50.23 -17.34 -1.29
CA ARG A 321 48.85 -16.84 -1.19
C ARG A 321 48.11 -17.03 -2.53
N LEU A 322 48.83 -16.97 -3.64
CA LEU A 322 48.31 -17.07 -5.00
C LEU A 322 48.21 -18.52 -5.53
N GLY A 323 48.56 -19.54 -4.71
CA GLY A 323 48.56 -20.94 -5.15
C GLY A 323 49.70 -21.27 -6.13
N LEU A 324 50.72 -20.42 -6.16
CA LEU A 324 51.82 -20.44 -7.11
C LEU A 324 53.07 -21.13 -6.50
N LYS A 325 53.88 -21.79 -7.32
CA LYS A 325 55.14 -22.44 -6.88
C LYS A 325 56.32 -21.46 -6.90
N GLN A 326 57.39 -21.74 -6.15
CA GLN A 326 58.59 -20.88 -6.13
C GLN A 326 59.45 -20.98 -7.41
N GLU A 327 59.22 -21.98 -8.26
CA GLU A 327 59.89 -22.20 -9.56
C GLU A 327 59.54 -21.12 -10.61
N LEU A 328 58.72 -20.14 -10.24
CA LEU A 328 58.27 -19.03 -11.08
C LEU A 328 59.31 -17.94 -11.35
N PHE A 329 60.45 -18.01 -10.66
CA PHE A 329 61.48 -16.97 -10.64
C PHE A 329 62.79 -17.42 -11.30
N GLU A 330 62.74 -18.42 -12.19
CA GLU A 330 63.93 -18.95 -12.87
C GLU A 330 64.45 -18.03 -13.99
N SER A 331 63.59 -17.18 -14.56
CA SER A 331 63.99 -16.15 -15.53
C SER A 331 64.08 -14.79 -14.85
N ALA A 332 65.20 -14.09 -15.07
CA ALA A 332 65.31 -12.69 -14.71
C ALA A 332 64.46 -11.82 -15.67
N ASP A 333 64.32 -12.20 -16.94
CA ASP A 333 63.52 -11.43 -17.90
C ASP A 333 62.02 -11.49 -17.56
N TYR A 334 61.41 -10.31 -17.41
CA TYR A 334 59.98 -10.15 -17.15
C TYR A 334 59.12 -10.51 -18.36
N ASN A 335 59.55 -10.21 -19.59
CA ASN A 335 58.73 -10.36 -20.79
C ASN A 335 58.39 -11.83 -21.07
N GLY A 336 59.36 -12.73 -20.89
CA GLY A 336 59.16 -14.19 -20.94
C GLY A 336 58.82 -14.85 -19.60
N SER A 337 58.62 -14.09 -18.52
CA SER A 337 58.41 -14.66 -17.19
C SER A 337 57.01 -15.26 -17.00
N PHE A 338 56.93 -16.31 -16.17
CA PHE A 338 55.64 -16.81 -15.71
C PHE A 338 54.90 -15.77 -14.86
N VAL A 339 55.62 -14.88 -14.14
CA VAL A 339 54.99 -13.80 -13.38
C VAL A 339 54.11 -12.94 -14.28
N ARG A 340 54.65 -12.49 -15.43
CA ARG A 340 53.87 -11.76 -16.44
C ARG A 340 52.72 -12.60 -16.98
N GLN A 341 52.96 -13.87 -17.29
CA GLN A 341 51.91 -14.77 -17.79
C GLN A 341 50.76 -14.91 -16.78
N TYR A 342 51.07 -15.09 -15.49
CA TYR A 342 50.08 -15.17 -14.44
C TYR A 342 49.31 -13.86 -14.28
N LEU A 343 50.00 -12.72 -14.27
CA LEU A 343 49.36 -11.40 -14.15
C LEU A 343 48.34 -11.15 -15.27
N ASN A 344 48.67 -11.54 -16.50
CA ASN A 344 47.85 -11.30 -17.68
C ASN A 344 46.79 -12.38 -17.97
N LEU A 345 46.87 -13.53 -17.29
CA LEU A 345 45.91 -14.63 -17.47
C LEU A 345 45.22 -14.98 -16.15
N GLY A 346 45.94 -15.54 -15.18
CA GLY A 346 45.35 -16.00 -13.92
C GLY A 346 44.77 -14.84 -13.11
N PHE A 347 45.56 -13.79 -12.90
CA PHE A 347 45.14 -12.63 -12.12
C PHE A 347 44.09 -11.78 -12.85
N ALA A 348 44.34 -11.40 -14.11
CA ALA A 348 43.44 -10.53 -14.86
C ALA A 348 42.04 -11.16 -15.10
N ASN A 349 41.95 -12.50 -15.20
CA ASN A 349 40.67 -13.20 -15.30
C ASN A 349 40.02 -13.49 -13.94
N GLY A 350 40.81 -13.60 -12.87
CA GLY A 350 40.32 -13.95 -11.54
C GLY A 350 39.90 -12.77 -10.66
N ILE A 351 40.31 -11.54 -10.99
CA ILE A 351 39.95 -10.36 -10.20
C ILE A 351 38.52 -9.88 -10.50
N SER A 352 37.81 -9.35 -9.51
CA SER A 352 36.43 -8.82 -9.65
C SER A 352 36.32 -7.71 -10.70
N LEU A 353 37.42 -7.01 -10.98
CA LEU A 353 37.54 -6.01 -12.04
C LEU A 353 37.79 -6.61 -13.45
N SER A 354 37.65 -7.92 -13.61
CA SER A 354 37.90 -8.58 -14.91
C SER A 354 37.01 -7.97 -16.00
N GLY A 355 37.60 -7.80 -17.19
CA GLY A 355 36.95 -7.12 -18.32
C GLY A 355 36.91 -5.58 -18.23
N LYS A 356 37.30 -4.98 -17.10
CA LYS A 356 37.46 -3.52 -16.93
C LYS A 356 38.91 -3.06 -16.95
N LEU A 357 39.85 -4.00 -16.81
CA LEU A 357 41.29 -3.72 -16.90
C LEU A 357 41.65 -3.28 -18.32
N LEU A 358 42.41 -2.18 -18.42
CA LEU A 358 42.95 -1.68 -19.68
C LEU A 358 44.33 -2.26 -19.95
N SER A 359 44.60 -2.55 -21.23
CA SER A 359 45.90 -3.05 -21.69
C SER A 359 46.94 -1.92 -21.74
N VAL A 360 48.01 -2.05 -20.97
CA VAL A 360 49.16 -1.15 -20.97
C VAL A 360 50.18 -1.59 -22.02
N ARG A 361 50.46 -0.73 -23.02
CA ARG A 361 51.58 -0.94 -23.95
C ARG A 361 52.84 -0.36 -23.33
N ARG A 362 53.82 -1.23 -23.05
CA ARG A 362 55.10 -0.81 -22.47
C ARG A 362 56.16 -0.56 -23.54
N ALA A 363 57.00 0.44 -23.33
CA ALA A 363 58.16 0.72 -24.19
C ALA A 363 59.24 -0.38 -24.08
N ASP A 364 59.34 -1.04 -22.92
CA ASP A 364 60.25 -2.16 -22.64
C ASP A 364 59.67 -3.55 -22.97
N GLY A 365 58.47 -3.59 -23.57
CA GLY A 365 57.72 -4.81 -23.88
C GLY A 365 58.04 -5.42 -25.25
N ASP A 366 57.51 -6.62 -25.47
CA ASP A 366 57.56 -7.37 -26.73
C ASP A 366 56.50 -6.91 -27.77
N GLY A 367 55.89 -5.75 -27.54
CA GLY A 367 54.80 -5.22 -28.35
C GLY A 367 53.40 -5.73 -27.96
N VAL A 368 53.32 -6.71 -27.04
CA VAL A 368 52.05 -7.17 -26.45
C VAL A 368 51.78 -6.35 -25.20
N GLY A 369 50.54 -5.85 -25.06
CA GLY A 369 50.14 -5.07 -23.89
C GLY A 369 49.79 -5.95 -22.70
N ASP A 370 49.92 -5.39 -21.50
CA ASP A 370 49.66 -6.08 -20.24
C ASP A 370 48.40 -5.51 -19.54
N LEU A 371 47.46 -6.37 -19.13
CA LEU A 371 46.27 -6.03 -18.33
C LEU A 371 46.61 -5.79 -16.85
N ALA A 372 47.63 -6.48 -16.35
CA ALA A 372 48.24 -6.25 -15.04
C ALA A 372 49.75 -6.40 -15.18
N LEU A 373 50.50 -5.56 -14.47
CA LEU A 373 51.95 -5.51 -14.62
C LEU A 373 52.68 -5.25 -13.30
N LEU A 374 53.99 -5.50 -13.30
CA LEU A 374 54.91 -4.91 -12.33
C LEU A 374 55.35 -3.53 -12.82
N LEU A 375 55.55 -2.58 -11.91
CA LEU A 375 56.11 -1.25 -12.24
C LEU A 375 57.58 -1.37 -12.67
N SER A 376 58.08 -0.45 -13.51
CA SER A 376 59.53 -0.33 -13.78
C SER A 376 60.26 0.27 -12.59
N GLU A 377 61.57 0.02 -12.52
CA GLU A 377 62.48 0.80 -11.67
C GLU A 377 62.26 2.31 -11.80
N GLU A 378 62.14 2.82 -13.03
CA GLU A 378 61.87 4.23 -13.29
C GLU A 378 60.52 4.71 -12.72
N GLU A 379 59.45 3.92 -12.88
CA GLU A 379 58.12 4.25 -12.34
C GLU A 379 58.10 4.19 -10.82
N VAL A 380 58.73 3.17 -10.22
CA VAL A 380 58.83 3.04 -8.77
C VAL A 380 59.55 4.26 -8.19
N LEU A 381 60.71 4.63 -8.73
CA LEU A 381 61.45 5.83 -8.29
C LEU A 381 60.63 7.11 -8.49
N HIS A 382 59.94 7.24 -9.62
CA HIS A 382 59.10 8.40 -9.92
C HIS A 382 57.95 8.56 -8.90
N TYR A 383 57.15 7.51 -8.67
CA TYR A 383 56.01 7.57 -7.76
C TYR A 383 56.43 7.57 -6.28
N GLN A 384 57.59 7.00 -5.91
CA GLN A 384 58.18 7.18 -4.58
C GLN A 384 58.58 8.63 -4.32
N LEU A 385 59.21 9.29 -5.29
CA LEU A 385 59.62 10.70 -5.16
C LEU A 385 58.40 11.63 -5.02
N MET A 386 57.27 11.27 -5.62
CA MET A 386 55.99 11.95 -5.43
C MET A 386 55.23 11.55 -4.15
N GLY A 387 55.76 10.62 -3.35
CA GLY A 387 55.10 10.14 -2.13
C GLY A 387 53.83 9.32 -2.38
N ARG A 388 53.65 8.76 -3.59
CA ARG A 388 52.43 8.03 -3.99
C ARG A 388 52.51 6.52 -3.78
N ILE A 389 53.69 5.97 -3.51
CA ILE A 389 53.85 4.55 -3.16
C ILE A 389 54.01 4.41 -1.65
N ALA A 390 53.02 3.79 -1.01
CA ALA A 390 53.12 3.39 0.38
C ALA A 390 54.02 2.13 0.56
N PRO A 391 54.65 1.95 1.74
CA PRO A 391 55.40 0.74 2.06
C PRO A 391 54.53 -0.52 1.90
N ALA A 392 55.02 -1.54 1.18
CA ALA A 392 54.26 -2.74 0.84
C ALA A 392 54.19 -3.80 1.97
N GLY A 393 54.73 -3.48 3.15
CA GLY A 393 54.83 -4.40 4.29
C GLY A 393 55.83 -5.56 4.14
N ARG A 394 56.37 -5.80 2.94
CA ARG A 394 57.42 -6.78 2.63
C ARG A 394 58.16 -6.45 1.34
N ARG A 395 59.16 -7.28 1.03
CA ARG A 395 59.90 -7.22 -0.24
C ARG A 395 58.98 -7.53 -1.42
N TRP A 396 59.13 -6.79 -2.52
CA TRP A 396 58.31 -6.98 -3.73
C TRP A 396 59.09 -6.73 -5.01
N MET A 397 58.61 -7.33 -6.11
CA MET A 397 59.31 -7.30 -7.40
C MET A 397 58.91 -6.12 -8.28
N LEU A 398 59.90 -5.56 -8.97
CA LEU A 398 59.73 -4.61 -10.07
C LEU A 398 60.44 -5.13 -11.33
N ARG A 399 60.06 -4.60 -12.50
CA ARG A 399 60.74 -4.90 -13.78
C ARG A 399 61.80 -3.85 -14.09
N THR A 400 62.83 -4.24 -14.82
CA THR A 400 63.85 -3.33 -15.36
C THR A 400 63.56 -3.02 -16.82
N ALA A 401 63.88 -1.81 -17.28
CA ALA A 401 63.62 -1.38 -18.65
C ALA A 401 64.51 -2.13 -19.66
N ALA A 402 64.05 -2.20 -20.92
CA ALA A 402 64.71 -2.93 -21.99
C ALA A 402 66.14 -2.39 -22.25
N GLY A 403 67.13 -3.28 -22.16
CA GLY A 403 68.55 -2.97 -22.42
C GLY A 403 69.47 -3.23 -21.22
N ASP A 404 68.92 -3.37 -20.01
CA ASP A 404 69.68 -3.83 -18.85
C ASP A 404 69.71 -5.38 -18.84
N VAL A 405 70.91 -5.96 -18.81
CA VAL A 405 71.11 -7.44 -18.83
C VAL A 405 70.61 -8.10 -17.55
N ASN A 406 70.24 -7.28 -16.56
CA ASN A 406 69.74 -7.67 -15.26
C ASN A 406 68.22 -7.50 -15.24
N GLY A 407 67.52 -8.63 -15.21
CA GLY A 407 66.07 -8.70 -15.16
C GLY A 407 65.44 -8.20 -13.85
N MET A 408 64.24 -8.70 -13.50
CA MET A 408 63.44 -8.28 -12.34
C MET A 408 64.29 -8.01 -11.09
N ARG A 409 63.99 -6.93 -10.36
CA ARG A 409 64.68 -6.52 -9.12
C ARG A 409 63.73 -6.48 -7.94
N ILE A 410 64.28 -6.36 -6.74
CA ILE A 410 63.54 -6.36 -5.48
C ILE A 410 63.53 -4.96 -4.90
N VAL A 411 62.36 -4.53 -4.43
CA VAL A 411 62.18 -3.38 -3.54
C VAL A 411 62.08 -3.90 -2.13
N ASP A 412 62.95 -3.40 -1.24
CA ASP A 412 62.92 -3.72 0.18
C ASP A 412 61.76 -3.01 0.91
N PRO A 413 61.38 -3.45 2.13
CA PRO A 413 60.22 -2.90 2.83
C PRO A 413 60.36 -1.41 3.16
N ASP A 414 61.58 -0.89 3.20
CA ASP A 414 61.90 0.53 3.40
C ASP A 414 61.82 1.36 2.09
N GLY A 415 61.53 0.71 0.96
CA GLY A 415 61.42 1.32 -0.36
C GLY A 415 62.73 1.36 -1.15
N SER A 416 63.85 0.90 -0.59
CA SER A 416 65.12 0.85 -1.33
C SER A 416 65.11 -0.23 -2.41
N ILE A 417 65.74 0.04 -3.56
CA ILE A 417 65.79 -0.89 -4.69
C ILE A 417 67.13 -1.64 -4.65
N GLY A 418 67.04 -2.97 -4.62
CA GLY A 418 68.21 -3.84 -4.62
C GLY A 418 69.00 -3.76 -5.93
N THR A 419 70.33 -3.78 -5.83
CA THR A 419 71.25 -3.61 -6.97
C THR A 419 71.53 -4.90 -7.75
N SER A 420 71.05 -6.05 -7.26
CA SER A 420 71.26 -7.37 -7.88
C SER A 420 69.96 -7.91 -8.48
N PRO A 421 70.00 -8.56 -9.65
CA PRO A 421 68.82 -9.19 -10.23
C PRO A 421 68.28 -10.33 -9.35
N VAL A 422 66.97 -10.57 -9.44
CA VAL A 422 66.30 -11.69 -8.76
C VAL A 422 66.91 -13.01 -9.27
N SER A 423 67.45 -13.83 -8.37
CA SER A 423 67.92 -15.19 -8.67
C SER A 423 67.69 -16.13 -7.48
N GLY A 424 67.15 -17.33 -7.74
CA GLY A 424 67.02 -18.42 -6.77
C GLY A 424 66.56 -18.00 -5.36
N LEU A 425 67.45 -18.17 -4.37
CA LEU A 425 67.24 -17.83 -2.94
C LEU A 425 66.89 -16.35 -2.68
N GLY A 426 67.22 -15.43 -3.60
CA GLY A 426 66.92 -14.00 -3.49
C GLY A 426 65.43 -13.66 -3.63
N ALA A 427 64.66 -14.49 -4.34
CA ALA A 427 63.20 -14.36 -4.47
C ALA A 427 62.44 -14.85 -3.23
N SER A 428 63.10 -15.59 -2.34
CA SER A 428 62.45 -16.21 -1.18
C SER A 428 61.83 -15.15 -0.25
N GLY A 429 60.51 -15.23 -0.05
CA GLY A 429 59.76 -14.25 0.74
C GLY A 429 59.46 -12.92 0.03
N CYS A 430 59.76 -12.78 -1.26
CA CYS A 430 59.36 -11.66 -2.09
C CYS A 430 57.92 -11.85 -2.61
N GLY A 431 57.13 -10.78 -2.65
CA GLY A 431 55.77 -10.80 -3.17
C GLY A 431 55.62 -10.18 -4.56
N ILE A 432 54.49 -10.45 -5.20
CA ILE A 432 54.04 -9.80 -6.44
C ILE A 432 53.16 -8.61 -6.04
N ARG A 433 53.50 -7.40 -6.47
CA ARG A 433 52.70 -6.20 -6.24
C ARG A 433 52.13 -5.70 -7.57
N PRO A 434 50.95 -6.19 -7.99
CA PRO A 434 50.40 -5.86 -9.30
C PRO A 434 49.97 -4.39 -9.37
N ALA A 435 50.21 -3.79 -10.52
CA ALA A 435 49.58 -2.56 -10.94
C ALA A 435 48.57 -2.84 -12.07
N VAL A 436 47.46 -2.12 -12.05
CA VAL A 436 46.37 -2.24 -13.03
C VAL A 436 45.95 -0.86 -13.53
N LEU A 437 45.51 -0.80 -14.78
CA LEU A 437 45.04 0.45 -15.42
C LEU A 437 43.52 0.40 -15.60
N LEU A 438 42.83 1.47 -15.22
CA LEU A 438 41.37 1.62 -15.36
C LEU A 438 41.02 2.94 -16.06
N GLU A 439 39.93 2.97 -16.83
CA GLU A 439 39.41 4.20 -17.44
C GLU A 439 39.12 5.27 -16.38
N ALA A 440 39.40 6.54 -16.63
CA ALA A 440 38.98 7.58 -15.68
C ALA A 440 37.46 7.59 -15.47
N PRO A 441 36.98 7.83 -14.24
CA PRO A 441 35.55 7.82 -13.96
C PRO A 441 34.84 8.98 -14.67
N LYS A 442 33.64 8.71 -15.17
CA LYS A 442 32.75 9.72 -15.75
C LYS A 442 31.84 10.28 -14.66
N THR A 443 32.28 11.35 -14.02
CA THR A 443 31.61 11.92 -12.83
C THR A 443 30.68 13.10 -13.14
N GLN A 444 30.73 13.62 -14.36
CA GLN A 444 29.88 14.73 -14.82
C GLN A 444 28.56 14.28 -15.43
N GLU A 445 28.27 12.98 -15.35
CA GLU A 445 27.00 12.43 -15.78
C GLU A 445 25.93 12.78 -14.73
N GLU A 446 25.12 13.79 -15.03
CA GLU A 446 23.92 14.11 -14.26
C GLU A 446 22.77 13.25 -14.77
N ALA A 447 22.07 12.58 -13.85
CA ALA A 447 20.83 11.89 -14.18
C ALA A 447 19.90 12.83 -14.94
N GLU A 448 19.09 12.29 -15.85
CA GLU A 448 18.15 13.12 -16.61
C GLU A 448 17.38 14.04 -15.65
N THR A 449 17.39 15.34 -15.93
CA THR A 449 16.53 16.27 -15.23
C THR A 449 15.16 16.21 -15.86
N ARG A 450 14.12 16.22 -15.02
CA ARG A 450 12.75 16.28 -15.52
C ARG A 450 12.26 17.71 -15.46
N ARG A 451 11.83 18.19 -16.61
CA ARG A 451 11.04 19.42 -16.71
C ARG A 451 9.59 19.08 -16.41
N TRP A 452 9.06 19.64 -15.34
CA TRP A 452 7.66 19.50 -14.97
C TRP A 452 6.85 20.61 -15.63
N GLU A 453 5.71 20.22 -16.19
CA GLU A 453 4.73 21.15 -16.76
C GLU A 453 3.43 21.13 -15.97
N ARG A 454 2.66 22.22 -16.00
CA ARG A 454 1.34 22.25 -15.37
C ARG A 454 0.47 21.10 -15.90
N GLY A 455 -0.13 20.37 -14.98
CA GLY A 455 -0.94 19.18 -15.29
C GLY A 455 -0.20 17.86 -15.17
N ASP A 456 1.14 17.85 -15.10
CA ASP A 456 1.91 16.64 -14.81
C ASP A 456 1.48 15.99 -13.49
N VAL A 457 1.57 14.67 -13.43
CA VAL A 457 1.04 13.87 -12.33
C VAL A 457 2.14 13.11 -11.59
N GLN A 458 2.00 13.08 -10.27
CA GLN A 458 2.84 12.31 -9.35
C GLN A 458 1.98 11.59 -8.31
N MET A 459 2.37 10.38 -7.93
CA MET A 459 1.70 9.62 -6.87
C MET A 459 2.51 9.66 -5.58
N ARG A 460 1.86 9.89 -4.44
CA ARG A 460 2.50 9.82 -3.13
C ARG A 460 1.64 9.03 -2.16
N ARG A 461 2.26 8.11 -1.45
CA ARG A 461 1.62 7.39 -0.35
C ARG A 461 1.64 8.27 0.90
N ILE A 462 0.47 8.52 1.47
CA ILE A 462 0.32 9.22 2.74
C ILE A 462 -0.48 8.31 3.66
N GLY A 463 0.18 7.84 4.72
CA GLY A 463 -0.36 6.81 5.60
C GLY A 463 -0.58 5.49 4.85
N LYS A 464 -1.83 5.03 4.82
CA LYS A 464 -2.21 3.74 4.21
C LYS A 464 -2.65 3.85 2.75
N GLU A 465 -2.93 5.06 2.26
CA GLU A 465 -3.50 5.27 0.93
C GLU A 465 -2.51 5.97 0.00
N THR A 466 -2.73 5.83 -1.31
CA THR A 466 -1.95 6.53 -2.34
C THR A 466 -2.79 7.63 -2.97
N TYR A 467 -2.24 8.83 -2.97
CA TYR A 467 -2.87 10.03 -3.48
C TYR A 467 -2.18 10.50 -4.76
N ARG A 468 -3.01 10.97 -5.69
CA ARG A 468 -2.58 11.63 -6.93
C ARG A 468 -2.33 13.10 -6.64
N PHE A 469 -1.24 13.64 -7.16
CA PHE A 469 -0.88 15.04 -7.10
C PHE A 469 -0.64 15.56 -8.51
N ARG A 470 -1.02 16.81 -8.75
CA ARG A 470 -0.91 17.48 -10.04
C ARG A 470 -0.05 18.72 -9.91
N CYS A 471 0.83 18.93 -10.88
CA CYS A 471 1.61 20.16 -11.01
C CYS A 471 0.67 21.34 -11.26
N VAL A 472 0.67 22.32 -10.36
CA VAL A 472 -0.13 23.56 -10.46
C VAL A 472 0.74 24.79 -10.73
N ASP A 473 2.04 24.69 -10.45
CA ASP A 473 3.03 25.71 -10.75
C ASP A 473 4.36 25.05 -11.12
N GLU A 474 4.95 25.44 -12.24
CA GLU A 474 6.22 24.90 -12.73
C GLU A 474 7.43 25.71 -12.23
N ASP A 475 7.20 26.89 -11.63
CA ASP A 475 8.23 27.79 -11.10
C ASP A 475 7.82 28.36 -9.72
N TYR A 476 7.52 27.45 -8.80
CA TYR A 476 7.17 27.78 -7.43
C TYR A 476 8.36 28.37 -6.66
N SER A 477 8.20 29.64 -6.28
CA SER A 477 9.04 30.29 -5.27
C SER A 477 8.34 30.33 -3.92
N ASP A 478 9.02 29.82 -2.90
CA ASP A 478 8.58 29.99 -1.52
C ASP A 478 8.73 31.46 -1.04
N ALA A 479 8.22 31.77 0.15
CA ALA A 479 8.20 33.13 0.68
C ALA A 479 9.59 33.75 0.94
N ARG A 480 10.69 33.00 0.76
CA ARG A 480 12.05 33.53 0.84
C ARG A 480 12.67 33.85 -0.53
N ASP A 481 11.95 33.60 -1.63
CA ASP A 481 12.39 33.88 -3.00
C ASP A 481 13.80 33.34 -3.27
N THR A 482 14.08 32.13 -2.77
CA THR A 482 15.33 31.46 -3.09
C THR A 482 15.22 30.95 -4.51
N HIS A 483 16.09 31.40 -5.42
CA HIS A 483 16.18 31.09 -6.86
C HIS A 483 16.30 29.58 -7.25
N LYS A 484 15.83 28.65 -6.43
CA LYS A 484 15.71 27.24 -6.81
C LYS A 484 14.36 27.06 -7.50
N SER A 485 14.37 26.99 -8.82
CA SER A 485 13.18 26.64 -9.60
C SER A 485 12.69 25.27 -9.15
N ALA A 486 11.44 25.22 -8.70
CA ALA A 486 10.79 24.01 -8.21
C ALA A 486 9.36 23.97 -8.74
N ALA A 487 8.84 22.79 -9.02
CA ALA A 487 7.45 22.62 -9.40
C ALA A 487 6.60 22.30 -8.17
N LEU A 488 5.47 22.99 -7.99
CA LEU A 488 4.48 22.76 -6.95
C LEU A 488 3.43 21.75 -7.41
N PHE A 489 3.29 20.69 -6.64
CA PHE A 489 2.31 19.64 -6.84
C PHE A 489 1.25 19.70 -5.74
N LEU A 490 -0.03 19.84 -6.12
CA LEU A 490 -1.18 19.87 -5.21
C LEU A 490 -1.94 18.55 -5.28
N CYS A 491 -2.41 18.03 -4.14
CA CYS A 491 -3.20 16.81 -4.09
C CYS A 491 -4.50 16.96 -4.90
N ASP A 492 -4.81 16.00 -5.76
CA ASP A 492 -6.04 15.93 -6.56
C ASP A 492 -7.24 15.41 -5.74
N GLN A 493 -7.13 15.36 -4.40
CA GLN A 493 -8.19 14.92 -3.47
C GLN A 493 -8.10 15.65 -2.13
N VAL A 494 -9.23 15.76 -1.45
CA VAL A 494 -9.25 16.10 -0.02
C VAL A 494 -9.03 14.83 0.79
N ILE A 495 -7.94 14.79 1.57
CA ILE A 495 -7.73 13.75 2.57
C ILE A 495 -8.72 14.02 3.71
N ARG A 496 -9.65 13.10 3.91
CA ARG A 496 -10.73 13.22 4.89
C ARG A 496 -10.19 13.26 6.32
N SER A 497 -10.89 13.94 7.21
CA SER A 497 -10.54 13.97 8.63
C SER A 497 -10.56 12.58 9.27
N ASP A 498 -11.40 11.65 8.80
CA ASP A 498 -11.45 10.27 9.32
C ASP A 498 -10.36 9.33 8.77
N THR A 499 -9.30 9.85 8.14
CA THR A 499 -8.23 9.06 7.49
C THR A 499 -7.53 8.06 8.41
N ASP A 500 -7.40 8.37 9.71
CA ASP A 500 -6.74 7.52 10.71
C ASP A 500 -7.69 6.56 11.43
N ARG A 501 -8.88 6.37 10.88
CA ARG A 501 -9.86 5.44 11.42
C ARG A 501 -9.26 4.04 11.59
N THR A 502 -9.38 3.51 12.80
CA THR A 502 -9.12 2.10 13.11
C THR A 502 -10.42 1.32 13.08
N GLU A 503 -10.34 0.00 13.21
CA GLU A 503 -11.52 -0.87 13.33
C GLU A 503 -12.40 -0.49 14.54
N THR A 504 -11.78 0.01 15.61
CA THR A 504 -12.42 0.25 16.92
C THR A 504 -12.66 1.73 17.27
N SER A 505 -12.09 2.68 16.52
CA SER A 505 -12.33 4.11 16.77
C SER A 505 -12.13 4.96 15.52
N VAL A 506 -13.02 5.94 15.35
CA VAL A 506 -12.78 7.09 14.46
C VAL A 506 -12.24 8.20 15.35
N LYS A 507 -11.00 8.62 15.11
CA LYS A 507 -10.46 9.87 15.67
C LYS A 507 -10.29 10.83 14.50
N PRO A 508 -11.26 11.73 14.25
CA PRO A 508 -11.12 12.71 13.20
C PRO A 508 -9.86 13.57 13.41
N LEU A 509 -9.08 13.73 12.35
CA LEU A 509 -7.94 14.62 12.29
C LEU A 509 -8.45 16.07 12.28
N GLN A 510 -8.35 16.69 13.44
CA GLN A 510 -8.61 18.12 13.64
C GLN A 510 -7.37 18.94 13.29
N PHE A 511 -7.52 20.26 13.13
CA PHE A 511 -6.38 21.15 12.89
C PHE A 511 -5.41 21.15 14.08
N GLY A 512 -5.90 21.43 15.29
CA GLY A 512 -5.06 21.57 16.47
C GLY A 512 -5.78 22.24 17.63
N LYS A 513 -5.07 22.42 18.75
CA LYS A 513 -5.58 23.15 19.92
C LYS A 513 -5.87 24.63 19.64
N ASN A 514 -5.21 25.18 18.62
CA ASN A 514 -5.36 26.54 18.13
C ASN A 514 -4.95 26.57 16.65
N ASN A 515 -4.96 27.76 16.05
CA ASN A 515 -4.69 28.04 14.64
C ASN A 515 -3.19 28.18 14.32
N ASN A 516 -2.27 27.78 15.21
CA ASN A 516 -0.85 27.76 14.93
C ASN A 516 -0.46 26.50 14.13
N TYR A 517 -0.16 26.66 12.84
CA TYR A 517 0.23 25.53 11.98
C TYR A 517 1.50 24.80 12.46
N LYS A 518 2.45 25.53 13.06
CA LYS A 518 3.74 24.97 13.50
C LYS A 518 3.59 23.81 14.48
N ASP A 519 2.63 23.94 15.39
CA ASP A 519 2.34 22.97 16.46
C ASP A 519 1.00 22.23 16.22
N SER A 520 0.49 22.29 14.99
CA SER A 520 -0.79 21.70 14.59
C SER A 520 -0.72 20.16 14.51
N TYR A 521 -1.86 19.52 14.74
CA TYR A 521 -2.00 18.07 14.58
C TYR A 521 -1.89 17.67 13.11
N ILE A 522 -2.38 18.50 12.19
CA ILE A 522 -2.25 18.28 10.74
C ILE A 522 -0.79 18.22 10.31
N ARG A 523 0.03 19.20 10.73
CA ARG A 523 1.45 19.23 10.36
C ARG A 523 2.20 18.02 10.92
N ALA A 524 1.95 17.68 12.19
CA ALA A 524 2.54 16.50 12.81
C ALA A 524 2.15 15.22 12.05
N TRP A 525 0.86 15.07 11.74
CA TRP A 525 0.33 13.93 11.00
C TRP A 525 0.91 13.81 9.59
N LEU A 526 0.98 14.90 8.83
CA LEU A 526 1.57 14.91 7.49
C LEU A 526 3.05 14.51 7.52
N ASN A 527 3.82 15.05 8.46
CA ASN A 527 5.23 14.73 8.61
C ASN A 527 5.46 13.27 9.03
N GLU A 528 4.60 12.69 9.85
CA GLU A 528 4.68 11.27 10.24
C GLU A 528 4.27 10.35 9.08
N ASN A 529 3.18 10.66 8.39
CA ASN A 529 2.55 9.77 7.42
C ASN A 529 3.13 9.87 6.00
N SER A 530 4.06 10.79 5.74
CA SER A 530 4.70 10.98 4.42
C SER A 530 6.14 10.46 4.32
N GLN A 531 6.74 9.95 5.41
CA GLN A 531 8.15 9.54 5.48
C GLN A 531 8.59 8.50 4.42
N GLY A 532 7.67 7.67 3.91
CA GLY A 532 7.96 6.68 2.88
C GLY A 532 7.78 7.17 1.43
N SER A 533 7.39 8.43 1.25
CA SER A 533 7.09 9.06 -0.05
C SER A 533 7.88 10.34 -0.27
N ASP A 534 8.96 10.52 0.49
CA ASP A 534 9.75 11.73 0.56
C ASP A 534 10.87 11.78 -0.48
N PHE A 535 11.04 10.73 -1.28
CA PHE A 535 12.02 10.68 -2.36
C PHE A 535 11.84 11.89 -3.29
N GLN A 536 12.95 12.59 -3.56
CA GLN A 536 13.03 13.81 -4.38
C GLN A 536 12.25 15.03 -3.91
N LEU A 537 11.49 14.97 -2.82
CA LEU A 537 10.78 16.15 -2.36
C LEU A 537 11.78 17.21 -1.89
N GLN A 538 11.64 18.42 -2.42
CA GLN A 538 12.39 19.54 -1.88
C GLN A 538 11.78 20.01 -0.57
N THR A 539 12.64 20.39 0.38
CA THR A 539 12.19 21.05 1.58
C THR A 539 11.84 22.50 1.25
N ALA A 540 10.56 22.85 1.31
CA ALA A 540 10.07 24.21 1.09
C ALA A 540 10.04 25.01 2.40
N TYR A 541 10.30 26.32 2.35
CA TYR A 541 10.01 27.21 3.46
C TYR A 541 8.51 27.54 3.48
N ILE A 542 7.81 27.11 4.54
CA ILE A 542 6.36 27.22 4.64
C ILE A 542 5.88 28.17 5.74
N GLY A 543 6.83 28.85 6.40
CA GLY A 543 6.54 29.84 7.42
C GLY A 543 5.71 30.98 6.84
N ILE A 544 4.66 31.37 7.54
CA ILE A 544 3.82 32.52 7.19
C ILE A 544 4.16 33.68 8.11
N ASN A 545 4.12 34.89 7.55
CA ASN A 545 4.43 36.13 8.29
C ASN A 545 3.20 37.03 8.45
N THR A 546 2.05 36.58 7.92
CA THR A 546 0.80 37.34 7.86
C THR A 546 -0.36 36.47 8.36
N ALA A 547 -1.17 37.01 9.26
CA ALA A 547 -2.51 36.51 9.58
C ALA A 547 -3.55 37.42 8.94
N TYR A 548 -4.78 36.95 8.76
CA TYR A 548 -5.80 37.73 8.05
C TYR A 548 -7.11 37.86 8.81
N THR A 549 -7.81 38.97 8.63
CA THR A 549 -9.25 39.09 8.91
C THR A 549 -10.04 39.15 7.60
N GLY A 550 -11.29 38.70 7.60
CA GLY A 550 -12.17 38.71 6.42
C GLY A 550 -12.63 37.31 6.03
N ALA A 551 -13.38 37.24 4.94
CA ALA A 551 -13.85 36.02 4.28
C ALA A 551 -14.31 36.40 2.88
N SER A 552 -14.24 35.47 1.93
CA SER A 552 -14.81 35.69 0.60
C SER A 552 -16.32 35.42 0.59
N GLY A 553 -17.02 35.94 -0.42
CA GLY A 553 -18.44 35.67 -0.62
C GLY A 553 -18.74 34.20 -0.94
N GLU A 554 -19.90 33.72 -0.49
CA GLU A 554 -20.40 32.38 -0.85
C GLU A 554 -20.59 32.26 -2.37
N GLY A 555 -20.14 31.14 -2.94
CA GLY A 555 -20.23 30.84 -4.37
C GLY A 555 -19.22 31.59 -5.26
N GLU A 556 -18.24 32.31 -4.70
CA GLU A 556 -17.21 33.00 -5.49
C GLU A 556 -16.29 32.05 -6.26
N LEU A 557 -16.06 30.83 -5.75
CA LEU A 557 -15.26 29.79 -6.42
C LEU A 557 -13.90 30.31 -6.93
N ASP A 558 -13.64 30.32 -8.24
CA ASP A 558 -12.36 30.77 -8.82
C ASP A 558 -12.28 32.30 -9.00
N GLN A 559 -13.37 33.03 -8.71
CA GLN A 559 -13.45 34.49 -8.77
C GLN A 559 -13.06 35.17 -7.44
N LEU A 560 -12.40 34.45 -6.53
CA LEU A 560 -11.95 34.96 -5.24
C LEU A 560 -11.14 36.25 -5.39
N SER A 561 -11.49 37.25 -4.58
CA SER A 561 -10.77 38.52 -4.52
C SER A 561 -9.86 38.60 -3.29
N GLU A 562 -8.60 38.98 -3.50
CA GLU A 562 -7.66 39.29 -2.41
C GLU A 562 -8.16 40.45 -1.53
N HIS A 563 -8.99 41.34 -2.09
CA HIS A 563 -9.56 42.49 -1.36
C HIS A 563 -10.55 42.10 -0.27
N SER A 564 -11.04 40.86 -0.27
CA SER A 564 -11.91 40.32 0.79
C SER A 564 -11.13 40.01 2.09
N PHE A 565 -9.80 40.14 2.07
CA PHE A 565 -8.92 39.80 3.17
C PHE A 565 -7.99 40.97 3.54
N THR A 566 -7.92 41.28 4.83
CA THR A 566 -6.99 42.27 5.38
C THR A 566 -5.85 41.55 6.11
N GLY A 567 -4.63 41.73 5.62
CA GLY A 567 -3.43 41.10 6.20
C GLY A 567 -2.85 41.90 7.37
N HIS A 568 -2.39 41.17 8.39
CA HIS A 568 -1.79 41.67 9.61
C HIS A 568 -0.48 40.94 9.88
N ALA A 569 0.61 41.67 10.08
CA ALA A 569 1.93 41.06 10.27
C ALA A 569 2.02 40.36 11.63
N ILE A 570 2.44 39.09 11.64
CA ILE A 570 2.59 38.28 12.87
C ILE A 570 4.04 37.88 13.17
N GLY A 571 4.99 38.44 12.41
CA GLY A 571 6.42 38.20 12.58
C GLY A 571 6.93 36.94 11.87
N PHE A 572 8.26 36.83 11.80
CA PHE A 572 8.93 35.79 11.04
C PHE A 572 8.83 34.40 11.70
N GLN A 573 8.44 33.38 10.92
CA GLN A 573 8.37 32.00 11.39
C GLN A 573 9.37 31.10 10.66
N LEU A 574 10.34 30.50 11.37
CA LEU A 574 11.24 29.51 10.74
C LEU A 574 10.58 28.13 10.70
N MET A 575 10.05 27.75 9.53
CA MET A 575 9.41 26.45 9.33
C MET A 575 9.64 25.93 7.92
N ARG A 576 9.94 24.63 7.82
CA ARG A 576 10.34 23.96 6.60
C ARG A 576 9.81 22.53 6.62
N ASP A 577 9.09 22.14 5.58
CA ASP A 577 8.55 20.78 5.44
C ASP A 577 8.58 20.35 3.96
N ARG A 578 8.46 19.05 3.71
CA ARG A 578 8.38 18.47 2.36
C ARG A 578 6.95 18.29 1.86
N MET A 579 5.99 18.16 2.77
CA MET A 579 4.55 18.19 2.48
C MET A 579 3.87 19.20 3.39
N PHE A 580 2.96 20.00 2.85
CA PHE A 580 2.33 21.10 3.58
C PHE A 580 0.95 21.47 3.03
N CYS A 581 0.06 22.03 3.85
CA CYS A 581 -1.18 22.66 3.38
C CYS A 581 -0.88 24.07 2.85
N LEU A 582 -1.57 24.51 1.79
CA LEU A 582 -1.39 25.86 1.22
C LEU A 582 -1.67 26.98 2.24
N SER A 583 -1.02 28.14 2.09
CA SER A 583 -1.40 29.36 2.79
C SER A 583 -2.57 30.05 2.09
N LEU A 584 -3.17 31.07 2.72
CA LEU A 584 -4.19 31.91 2.08
C LEU A 584 -3.63 32.61 0.83
N GLU A 585 -2.40 33.12 0.89
CA GLU A 585 -1.75 33.78 -0.24
C GLU A 585 -1.52 32.80 -1.42
N GLU A 586 -1.07 31.58 -1.12
CA GLU A 586 -0.95 30.53 -2.14
C GLU A 586 -2.33 30.10 -2.66
N ALA A 587 -3.34 30.00 -1.81
CA ALA A 587 -4.69 29.66 -2.22
C ALA A 587 -5.27 30.72 -3.18
N LEU A 588 -5.07 32.01 -2.90
CA LEU A 588 -5.48 33.10 -3.78
C LEU A 588 -4.70 33.11 -5.11
N ARG A 589 -3.39 32.82 -5.04
CA ARG A 589 -2.53 32.69 -6.23
C ARG A 589 -2.98 31.55 -7.14
N TYR A 590 -3.35 30.40 -6.56
CA TYR A 590 -3.77 29.19 -7.29
C TYR A 590 -5.29 28.96 -7.22
N ARG A 591 -6.10 30.03 -7.19
CA ARG A 591 -7.55 29.97 -6.98
C ARG A 591 -8.30 29.04 -7.95
N GLU A 592 -7.85 28.92 -9.20
CA GLU A 592 -8.42 27.98 -10.19
C GLU A 592 -8.21 26.52 -9.76
N ALA A 593 -7.06 26.20 -9.16
CA ALA A 593 -6.72 24.84 -8.76
C ALA A 593 -7.44 24.39 -7.48
N LEU A 594 -7.97 25.32 -6.68
CA LEU A 594 -8.68 25.01 -5.42
C LEU A 594 -9.93 24.16 -5.64
N TRP A 595 -10.56 24.30 -6.82
CA TRP A 595 -11.82 23.63 -7.16
C TRP A 595 -11.63 22.50 -8.17
N SER A 596 -10.43 22.36 -8.75
CA SER A 596 -10.11 21.29 -9.71
C SER A 596 -9.54 20.06 -9.00
N PHE A 597 -10.19 18.91 -9.15
CA PHE A 597 -9.78 17.62 -8.55
C PHE A 597 -9.48 16.54 -9.62
N GLY A 598 -8.91 16.97 -10.76
CA GLY A 598 -8.41 16.09 -11.82
C GLY A 598 -9.44 15.46 -12.75
N GLY A 599 -10.70 15.91 -12.72
CA GLY A 599 -11.72 15.63 -13.74
C GLY A 599 -11.88 16.77 -14.75
N LYS A 600 -12.48 16.48 -15.91
CA LYS A 600 -12.90 17.51 -16.88
C LYS A 600 -14.21 18.16 -16.43
N GLY A 601 -14.15 19.41 -15.96
CA GLY A 601 -15.33 20.24 -15.71
C GLY A 601 -15.27 21.05 -14.41
N SER A 602 -16.15 22.05 -14.28
CA SER A 602 -16.22 22.98 -13.14
C SER A 602 -16.70 22.36 -11.83
N ASP A 603 -17.31 21.18 -11.88
CA ASP A 603 -18.07 20.61 -10.76
C ASP A 603 -17.40 19.41 -10.08
N GLY A 604 -16.18 19.04 -10.50
CA GLY A 604 -15.47 17.86 -10.00
C GLY A 604 -15.22 17.86 -8.48
N PHE A 605 -15.17 19.04 -7.85
CA PHE A 605 -15.04 19.16 -6.39
C PHE A 605 -16.25 18.60 -5.62
N LYS A 606 -17.46 18.54 -6.22
CA LYS A 606 -18.65 18.00 -5.55
C LYS A 606 -18.47 16.54 -5.14
N GLY A 607 -17.68 15.77 -5.90
CA GLY A 607 -17.33 14.39 -5.57
C GLY A 607 -16.43 14.24 -4.32
N GLN A 608 -15.81 15.33 -3.86
CA GLN A 608 -14.98 15.36 -2.66
C GLN A 608 -15.81 15.61 -1.38
N ILE A 609 -17.02 16.15 -1.51
CA ILE A 609 -17.83 16.58 -0.36
C ILE A 609 -18.36 15.35 0.38
N SER A 610 -18.05 15.28 1.67
CA SER A 610 -18.58 14.27 2.59
C SER A 610 -18.67 14.85 4.01
N PRO A 611 -19.28 14.14 4.98
CA PRO A 611 -19.30 14.58 6.37
C PRO A 611 -17.92 14.88 6.98
N TYR A 612 -16.85 14.31 6.40
CA TYR A 612 -15.46 14.43 6.86
C TYR A 612 -14.55 15.22 5.90
N SER A 613 -15.14 15.84 4.87
CA SER A 613 -14.43 16.58 3.82
C SER A 613 -15.33 17.62 3.15
N LYS A 614 -16.06 18.40 3.95
CA LYS A 614 -16.83 19.56 3.47
C LYS A 614 -15.94 20.64 2.85
N GLY A 615 -14.69 20.66 3.26
CA GLY A 615 -13.65 21.55 2.80
C GLY A 615 -12.29 21.05 3.24
N TYR A 616 -11.28 21.91 3.15
CA TYR A 616 -9.95 21.62 3.68
C TYR A 616 -9.28 22.83 4.29
N TYR A 617 -8.48 22.59 5.32
CA TYR A 617 -7.76 23.64 6.03
C TYR A 617 -6.62 24.24 5.19
N LEU A 618 -6.46 25.56 5.32
CA LEU A 618 -5.25 26.29 4.95
C LEU A 618 -4.35 26.46 6.19
N ARG A 619 -3.07 26.78 5.97
CA ARG A 619 -2.12 26.98 7.08
C ARG A 619 -2.15 28.39 7.70
N THR A 620 -3.03 29.28 7.23
CA THR A 620 -3.09 30.69 7.64
C THR A 620 -4.09 30.92 8.78
N PRO A 621 -3.68 31.51 9.93
CA PRO A 621 -4.54 31.82 11.06
C PRO A 621 -5.45 33.01 10.78
N PHE A 622 -6.64 32.98 11.37
CA PHE A 622 -7.45 34.18 11.53
C PHE A 622 -6.80 35.10 12.55
N HIS A 623 -6.69 36.38 12.20
CA HIS A 623 -6.06 37.39 13.05
C HIS A 623 -6.97 37.79 14.21
N SER A 624 -6.41 37.77 15.42
CA SER A 624 -7.03 38.27 16.64
C SER A 624 -5.95 38.84 17.54
N GLU A 625 -6.29 39.81 18.36
CA GLU A 625 -5.37 40.50 19.26
C GLU A 625 -5.78 40.31 20.73
N ASP A 626 -4.81 40.31 21.63
CA ASP A 626 -5.05 40.41 23.07
C ASP A 626 -5.45 41.85 23.46
N ALA A 627 -5.76 42.06 24.75
CA ALA A 627 -6.11 43.38 25.27
C ALA A 627 -4.97 44.43 25.13
N SER A 628 -3.75 44.00 24.82
CA SER A 628 -2.57 44.84 24.61
C SER A 628 -2.23 45.03 23.12
N GLY A 629 -3.03 44.50 22.19
CA GLY A 629 -2.81 44.60 20.74
C GLY A 629 -1.80 43.60 20.19
N ASN A 630 -1.42 42.56 20.93
CA ASN A 630 -0.52 41.52 20.43
C ASN A 630 -1.31 40.41 19.75
N PHE A 631 -0.78 39.89 18.64
CA PHE A 631 -1.37 38.75 17.94
C PHE A 631 -1.53 37.52 18.85
N LEU A 632 -2.70 36.91 18.79
CA LEU A 632 -3.10 35.73 19.55
C LEU A 632 -3.46 34.58 18.62
N TYR A 633 -2.93 33.40 18.92
CA TYR A 633 -3.42 32.16 18.33
C TYR A 633 -4.78 31.80 18.94
N THR A 634 -5.79 31.62 18.10
CA THR A 634 -7.18 31.34 18.49
C THR A 634 -7.64 29.98 17.96
N ASN A 635 -8.90 29.63 18.14
CA ASN A 635 -9.51 28.44 17.55
C ASN A 635 -10.03 28.66 16.11
N ARG A 636 -9.65 29.75 15.43
CA ARG A 636 -10.16 30.10 14.08
C ARG A 636 -9.04 30.06 13.03
N ILE A 637 -9.16 29.20 12.03
CA ILE A 637 -8.18 28.98 10.95
C ILE A 637 -8.85 29.14 9.59
N TYR A 638 -8.18 29.66 8.57
CA TYR A 638 -8.79 29.70 7.23
C TYR A 638 -8.94 28.31 6.65
N ALA A 639 -10.06 28.09 5.97
CA ALA A 639 -10.35 26.88 5.20
C ALA A 639 -10.96 27.26 3.86
N VAL A 640 -10.76 26.38 2.87
CA VAL A 640 -11.53 26.38 1.63
C VAL A 640 -12.76 25.53 1.87
N ASP A 641 -13.95 26.11 1.72
CA ASP A 641 -15.22 25.41 1.89
C ASP A 641 -15.78 25.01 0.52
N LEU A 642 -15.88 23.71 0.28
CA LEU A 642 -16.37 23.16 -0.98
C LEU A 642 -17.90 23.15 -1.05
N GLU A 643 -18.60 23.18 0.08
CA GLU A 643 -20.07 23.23 0.13
C GLU A 643 -20.58 24.65 -0.16
N MET A 644 -19.92 25.65 0.43
CA MET A 644 -20.23 27.07 0.24
C MET A 644 -19.51 27.71 -0.94
N GLY A 645 -18.44 27.09 -1.45
CA GLY A 645 -17.66 27.61 -2.58
C GLY A 645 -16.91 28.90 -2.27
N ASN A 646 -16.36 29.03 -1.07
CA ASN A 646 -15.68 30.23 -0.58
C ASN A 646 -14.46 29.90 0.32
N ILE A 647 -13.75 30.94 0.75
CA ILE A 647 -12.69 30.85 1.76
C ILE A 647 -13.11 31.65 2.99
N HIS A 648 -13.16 30.99 4.14
CA HIS A 648 -13.56 31.64 5.39
C HIS A 648 -12.85 31.04 6.61
N PRO A 649 -12.92 31.71 7.78
CA PRO A 649 -12.43 31.14 9.04
C PRO A 649 -13.34 29.99 9.51
N ALA A 650 -12.77 28.83 9.75
CA ALA A 650 -13.38 27.64 10.33
C ALA A 650 -12.78 27.32 11.71
N ASP A 651 -13.45 26.48 12.49
CA ASP A 651 -13.00 26.11 13.82
C ASP A 651 -11.90 25.03 13.75
N THR A 652 -10.89 25.15 14.62
CA THR A 652 -9.70 24.26 14.62
C THR A 652 -9.99 22.85 15.11
N ASP A 653 -11.11 22.65 15.82
CA ASP A 653 -11.61 21.37 16.31
C ASP A 653 -12.72 20.78 15.44
N SER A 654 -13.03 21.39 14.29
CA SER A 654 -14.01 20.84 13.37
C SER A 654 -13.57 19.47 12.84
N GLU A 655 -14.50 18.52 12.90
CA GLU A 655 -14.31 17.17 12.36
C GLU A 655 -14.72 17.08 10.87
N THR A 656 -15.22 18.18 10.28
CA THR A 656 -15.81 18.16 8.94
C THR A 656 -14.87 18.62 7.83
N TYR A 657 -13.74 19.23 8.17
CA TYR A 657 -12.73 19.67 7.20
C TYR A 657 -11.59 18.67 7.14
N GLY A 658 -11.18 18.33 5.92
CA GLY A 658 -10.02 17.51 5.66
C GLY A 658 -8.76 18.35 5.44
N ILE A 659 -7.79 17.76 4.74
CA ILE A 659 -6.56 18.42 4.34
C ILE A 659 -6.27 18.17 2.86
N ARG A 660 -5.66 19.15 2.20
CA ARG A 660 -5.24 19.06 0.81
C ARG A 660 -3.75 19.43 0.73
N PRO A 661 -2.85 18.46 0.94
CA PRO A 661 -1.43 18.73 0.98
C PRO A 661 -0.88 19.07 -0.41
N ALA A 662 0.26 19.75 -0.40
CA ALA A 662 1.11 20.03 -1.54
C ALA A 662 2.56 19.66 -1.22
N PHE A 663 3.37 19.46 -2.25
CA PHE A 663 4.82 19.29 -2.14
C PHE A 663 5.52 19.93 -3.34
N THR A 664 6.84 20.07 -3.26
CA THR A 664 7.65 20.59 -4.36
C THR A 664 8.65 19.56 -4.88
N LEU A 665 8.88 19.57 -6.19
CA LEU A 665 9.93 18.80 -6.85
C LEU A 665 10.94 19.74 -7.50
N PRO A 666 12.23 19.34 -7.62
CA PRO A 666 13.20 20.10 -8.40
C PRO A 666 12.72 20.28 -9.83
N GLN A 667 12.82 21.50 -10.34
CA GLN A 667 12.79 21.79 -11.76
C GLN A 667 14.23 21.69 -12.29
N GLY A 668 14.43 21.10 -13.47
CA GLY A 668 15.76 21.04 -14.07
C GLY A 668 15.76 21.30 -15.56
#